data_AF-A0A5C4L5V9-F1
#
_entry.id   AF-A0A5C4L5V9-F1
#
_cell.length_a   1.000
_cell.length_b   1.000
_cell.length_c   1.000
_cell.angle_alpha   90.00
_cell.angle_beta   90.00
_cell.angle_gamma   90.00
#
_symmetry.space_group_name_H-M   'P 1'
#
loop_
_entity.id
_entity.type
_entity.pdbx_description
1 polymer ?
#
loop_
_entity_poly.entity_id
_entity_poly.type
_entity_poly.pdbx_seq_one_letter_code
_entity_poly.pdbx_strand_id
1 'polypeptide(L)'
;MTVAAPPPSGVSGLTPTQVRSQLLRMGWPCVLPIVAHDNTKHNGRGKAPGIRRWGERALFEGPGTSTADLTDWEKCERKWPGTGMACGDIVTIDADFIVEPDMADRAQALAFEVFGETPFIRQGQAPKVALVYRAAEAIPSVHLKTADGSGDGIDVLSTGTQFVAYGVHAKTLQPYSWIGAETPLTAGPDAAPEINQAQVDDFLARLGRVVELNGTGGRAGRGKGTGSGGGQIVRDETGIVVDGREFHLTRTVYAVALAMRDEGAEITVASLAGRAWEAFTASTLLDDARWSPEAARVKAAALLDRVRRGFVTLAPQPPAQMPAAAPSYLDHRKNVAEAEAETRAVVEAFFGQHVPAWKADREAWEVSAEEAKERDQEAPAEPTPTSWAARVETAIGKTALAITGAAQAAKDGQRIVYAAPMHSLLTELQERFAAQGVEARVYRGYTSADPDAEDAAMCLDLPAMQDARDAGGSIRAAVCERRVDGLQYLCPFHALCGMQRQRQAKPQVWLIPHALLFQSRPSFIPKPDALVIDEGFTMGALPDKPACMSLDAIKQAPFERDDDGSVFSNAANDLQSARGALLRALRAHDEDGPLSREILLQHGVTKTVAANAYRLEWMRQREPGITPGMPPKARRAAAAAVAAHNKEMRLLAGLWAELRTFLEGSAAASGRLYLRYDREAECRVIERRSLGTVRTSWSAPALLLDATLPEPALLAPVLGHPVEVRADITARWSPYVRTRQIVGAPVTARKLGIIEGKEFDMPRRSVVDLMRLIRLRAALAFPRIVVVIAPQALVAKLSEIGLPENVETAHFGAVAGIDRWATAGGLICIGRLQPGPRIVEPLAGIITGEVTQALPEGEAGGAWYPRTEGGIRLASGATVKVEHEWHPDSVAEALRWQITEAGLIQAIGRLRALRRGPDAPAFVDIINDVPLPLSVDAVVSWDEAKVGAWAEMAPEGVLLESPADIMACFPEVAPTRQAAREALPPTMVVTSIRDITIDVTTIVTAGQNTPGTEVSGTPKHVGAIVRQATYKRRGRYAPAKAILLPNAPADFEGWLFDRLGAFKWVKIEELERAPQVEPAEVSTPPAPASALPLRAADYDPELVARFRRVVDVPAAAERSAPVKAEVVRWALPSDARPIRWAPSIQAVLATMTPIRLEAAE
;
A
#
# COMPACT_ATOMS: atom_id res chain seq x y z
N MET A 1 -15.78 -59.52 6.96
CA MET A 1 -14.57 -59.46 7.80
C MET A 1 -14.19 -57.99 7.93
N THR A 2 -14.32 -57.41 9.12
CA THR A 2 -13.85 -56.05 9.41
C THR A 2 -12.32 -56.05 9.35
N VAL A 3 -11.75 -55.40 8.34
CA VAL A 3 -10.29 -55.25 8.23
C VAL A 3 -9.84 -54.42 9.43
N ALA A 4 -9.01 -55.01 10.30
CA ALA A 4 -8.45 -54.32 11.46
C ALA A 4 -7.66 -53.09 10.98
N ALA A 5 -7.85 -51.94 11.65
CA ALA A 5 -7.12 -50.72 11.31
C ALA A 5 -5.60 -50.97 11.45
N PRO A 6 -4.78 -50.49 10.49
CA PRO A 6 -3.34 -50.71 10.54
C PRO A 6 -2.72 -50.06 11.78
N PRO A 7 -1.65 -50.65 12.36
CA PRO A 7 -0.97 -50.08 13.51
C PRO A 7 -0.47 -48.66 13.17
N PRO A 8 -0.64 -47.66 14.04
CA PRO A 8 -0.24 -46.28 13.74
C PRO A 8 1.23 -46.11 13.36
N SER A 9 2.11 -46.93 13.95
CA SER A 9 3.54 -47.00 13.64
C SER A 9 3.87 -47.60 12.27
N GLY A 10 2.89 -48.26 11.63
CA GLY A 10 3.08 -49.07 10.43
C GLY A 10 3.71 -50.44 10.68
N VAL A 11 4.01 -50.80 11.94
CA VAL A 11 4.64 -52.08 12.31
C VAL A 11 3.80 -52.79 13.36
N SER A 12 3.41 -54.03 13.06
CA SER A 12 2.57 -54.82 13.97
C SER A 12 3.31 -55.08 15.29
N GLY A 13 2.65 -54.79 16.42
CA GLY A 13 3.18 -55.06 17.77
C GLY A 13 4.25 -54.08 18.28
N LEU A 14 4.66 -53.06 17.51
CA LEU A 14 5.66 -52.07 17.94
C LEU A 14 5.08 -50.64 17.98
N THR A 15 5.41 -49.89 19.03
CA THR A 15 5.15 -48.45 19.14
C THR A 15 6.11 -47.64 18.25
N PRO A 16 5.77 -46.38 17.89
CA PRO A 16 6.66 -45.52 17.11
C PRO A 16 8.07 -45.36 17.71
N THR A 17 8.20 -45.20 19.04
CA THR A 17 9.50 -45.11 19.71
C THR A 17 10.24 -46.44 19.71
N GLN A 18 9.55 -47.59 19.84
CA GLN A 18 10.20 -48.90 19.71
C GLN A 18 10.75 -49.14 18.30
N VAL A 19 10.03 -48.73 17.26
CA VAL A 19 10.51 -48.77 15.86
C VAL A 19 11.76 -47.91 15.70
N ARG A 20 11.74 -46.64 16.15
CA ARG A 20 12.91 -45.75 16.05
C ARG A 20 14.10 -46.24 16.87
N SER A 21 13.86 -46.76 18.07
CA SER A 21 14.90 -47.33 18.92
C SER A 21 15.54 -48.57 18.29
N GLN A 22 14.74 -49.41 17.62
CA GLN A 22 15.26 -50.57 16.91
C GLN A 22 16.11 -50.17 15.70
N LEU A 23 15.69 -49.16 14.94
CA LEU A 23 16.49 -48.65 13.81
C LEU A 23 17.84 -48.10 14.28
N LEU A 24 17.88 -47.34 15.38
CA LEU A 24 19.14 -46.89 15.98
C LEU A 24 20.02 -48.07 16.40
N ARG A 25 19.44 -49.13 17.00
CA ARG A 25 20.18 -50.35 17.37
C ARG A 25 20.75 -51.10 16.17
N MET A 26 20.06 -51.06 15.03
CA MET A 26 20.53 -51.64 13.78
C MET A 26 21.57 -50.74 13.08
N GLY A 27 21.93 -49.59 13.65
CA GLY A 27 22.98 -48.73 13.12
C GLY A 27 22.50 -47.65 12.15
N TRP A 28 21.19 -47.42 12.01
CA TRP A 28 20.67 -46.33 11.19
C TRP A 28 20.77 -44.99 11.96
N PRO A 29 21.60 -44.03 11.53
CA PRO A 29 22.00 -42.91 12.39
C PRO A 29 20.92 -41.83 12.55
N CYS A 30 20.08 -41.60 11.53
CA CYS A 30 19.21 -40.43 11.46
C CYS A 30 17.73 -40.79 11.21
N VAL A 31 17.01 -41.15 12.27
CA VAL A 31 15.55 -41.43 12.23
C VAL A 31 14.72 -40.22 12.65
N LEU A 32 13.60 -39.98 11.99
CA LEU A 32 12.74 -38.80 12.16
C LEU A 32 11.30 -39.20 12.53
N PRO A 33 10.61 -38.43 13.41
CA PRO A 33 9.19 -38.64 13.65
C PRO A 33 8.35 -38.04 12.51
N ILE A 34 7.36 -38.77 12.00
CA ILE A 34 6.53 -38.35 10.86
C ILE A 34 5.08 -38.10 11.29
N VAL A 35 4.53 -36.97 10.84
CA VAL A 35 3.15 -36.53 11.14
C VAL A 35 2.12 -37.57 10.69
N ALA A 36 1.08 -37.77 11.50
CA ALA A 36 0.02 -38.72 11.22
C ALA A 36 -0.65 -38.51 9.85
N HIS A 37 -1.04 -39.62 9.20
CA HIS A 37 -1.64 -39.62 7.86
C HIS A 37 -3.05 -39.04 7.82
N ASP A 38 -3.76 -39.06 8.94
CA ASP A 38 -5.14 -38.60 9.14
C ASP A 38 -5.21 -37.15 9.67
N ASN A 39 -4.08 -36.47 9.83
CA ASN A 39 -4.04 -35.08 10.26
C ASN A 39 -4.50 -34.13 9.14
N THR A 40 -5.80 -33.84 9.09
CA THR A 40 -6.44 -32.97 8.08
C THR A 40 -5.97 -31.52 8.10
N LYS A 41 -5.29 -31.08 9.16
CA LYS A 41 -4.78 -29.71 9.33
C LYS A 41 -3.34 -29.54 8.82
N HIS A 42 -2.70 -30.59 8.30
CA HIS A 42 -1.30 -30.58 7.87
C HIS A 42 -1.13 -31.01 6.39
N ASN A 43 -0.60 -30.11 5.55
CA ASN A 43 -0.44 -30.34 4.10
C ASN A 43 0.50 -31.51 3.74
N GLY A 44 1.34 -31.97 4.68
CA GLY A 44 2.25 -33.12 4.53
C GLY A 44 1.85 -34.36 5.35
N ARG A 45 0.55 -34.56 5.62
CA ARG A 45 0.06 -35.70 6.42
C ARG A 45 0.64 -37.05 5.95
N GLY A 46 1.18 -37.83 6.88
CA GLY A 46 1.78 -39.14 6.61
C GLY A 46 3.12 -39.10 5.86
N LYS A 47 3.69 -37.91 5.60
CA LYS A 47 4.93 -37.74 4.81
C LYS A 47 5.92 -36.72 5.37
N ALA A 48 5.47 -35.77 6.19
CA ALA A 48 6.32 -34.69 6.70
C ALA A 48 6.90 -35.00 8.09
N PRO A 49 8.16 -34.58 8.35
CA PRO A 49 8.74 -34.61 9.70
C PRO A 49 7.97 -33.75 10.70
N GLY A 50 7.79 -34.26 11.92
CA GLY A 50 7.10 -33.57 13.01
C GLY A 50 7.95 -32.53 13.74
N ILE A 51 9.28 -32.58 13.58
CA ILE A 51 10.23 -31.71 14.27
C ILE A 51 10.76 -30.59 13.37
N ARG A 52 11.19 -29.49 13.98
CA ARG A 52 11.86 -28.39 13.28
C ARG A 52 13.33 -28.72 13.03
N ARG A 53 13.96 -28.02 12.06
CA ARG A 53 15.40 -28.15 11.74
C ARG A 53 15.87 -29.57 11.39
N TRP A 54 14.97 -30.48 11.01
CA TRP A 54 15.32 -31.86 10.65
C TRP A 54 16.31 -31.96 9.47
N GLY A 55 16.34 -30.95 8.59
CA GLY A 55 17.24 -30.90 7.43
C GLY A 55 18.73 -30.86 7.80
N GLU A 56 19.08 -30.46 9.03
CA GLU A 56 20.45 -30.55 9.54
C GLU A 56 20.89 -32.00 9.70
N ARG A 57 19.96 -32.90 10.07
CA ARG A 57 20.18 -34.35 10.17
C ARG A 57 20.22 -35.04 8.81
N ALA A 58 19.83 -34.33 7.76
CA ALA A 58 19.85 -34.79 6.36
C ALA A 58 21.10 -34.32 5.62
N LEU A 59 22.17 -33.96 6.34
CA LEU A 59 23.49 -33.69 5.76
C LEU A 59 24.31 -34.98 5.81
N PHE A 60 25.23 -35.16 4.87
CA PHE A 60 26.26 -36.21 4.97
C PHE A 60 27.09 -35.97 6.24
N GLU A 61 27.25 -37.01 7.06
CA GLU A 61 27.79 -36.98 8.41
C GLU A 61 27.05 -36.01 9.36
N GLY A 62 25.75 -35.84 9.14
CA GLY A 62 24.88 -35.00 9.96
C GLY A 62 24.66 -35.53 11.39
N PRO A 63 24.14 -34.71 12.31
CA PRO A 63 23.88 -35.12 13.68
C PRO A 63 22.83 -36.25 13.77
N GLY A 64 23.27 -37.42 14.25
CA GLY A 64 22.43 -38.59 14.49
C GLY A 64 21.34 -38.37 15.55
N THR A 65 20.30 -39.20 15.50
CA THR A 65 19.20 -39.18 16.47
C THR A 65 19.66 -39.78 17.80
N SER A 66 19.59 -38.99 18.87
CA SER A 66 20.03 -39.40 20.20
C SER A 66 18.93 -40.12 20.99
N THR A 67 19.30 -40.81 22.08
CA THR A 67 18.32 -41.39 23.00
C THR A 67 17.45 -40.32 23.67
N ALA A 68 17.99 -39.14 23.93
CA ALA A 68 17.24 -37.99 24.45
C ALA A 68 16.16 -37.51 23.46
N ASP A 69 16.49 -37.47 22.17
CA ASP A 69 15.51 -37.15 21.12
C ASP A 69 14.33 -38.14 21.14
N LEU A 70 14.61 -39.43 21.30
CA LEU A 70 13.56 -40.46 21.38
C LEU A 70 12.64 -40.27 22.59
N THR A 71 13.20 -40.01 23.77
CA THR A 71 12.44 -39.73 25.00
C THR A 71 11.55 -38.49 24.84
N ASP A 72 12.02 -37.45 24.14
CA ASP A 72 11.23 -36.26 23.91
C ASP A 72 10.11 -36.47 22.89
N TRP A 73 10.35 -37.29 21.86
CA TRP A 73 9.33 -37.57 20.84
C TRP A 73 8.30 -38.59 21.30
N GLU A 74 8.62 -39.44 22.29
CA GLU A 74 7.69 -40.38 22.92
C GLU A 74 6.42 -39.67 23.44
N LYS A 75 6.58 -38.46 23.99
CA LYS A 75 5.48 -37.61 24.49
C LYS A 75 4.49 -37.18 23.39
N CYS A 76 4.89 -37.28 22.12
CA CYS A 76 4.15 -36.81 20.95
C CYS A 76 3.80 -37.92 19.95
N GLU A 77 3.95 -39.21 20.30
CA GLU A 77 3.75 -40.33 19.37
C GLU A 77 2.39 -40.37 18.69
N ARG A 78 1.32 -39.95 19.38
CA ARG A 78 -0.01 -39.88 18.77
C ARG A 78 -0.08 -38.84 17.64
N LYS A 79 0.69 -37.77 17.73
CA LYS A 79 0.79 -36.72 16.68
C LYS A 79 1.73 -37.14 15.57
N TRP A 80 2.79 -37.86 15.90
CA TRP A 80 3.83 -38.30 14.98
C TRP A 80 4.04 -39.82 15.02
N PRO A 81 3.05 -40.60 14.56
CA PRO A 81 3.10 -42.05 14.69
C PRO A 81 4.03 -42.71 13.65
N GLY A 82 4.34 -42.04 12.53
CA GLY A 82 5.22 -42.59 11.50
C GLY A 82 6.71 -42.37 11.80
N THR A 83 7.57 -43.09 11.09
CA THR A 83 9.04 -43.00 11.17
C THR A 83 9.63 -42.81 9.78
N GLY A 84 10.38 -41.74 9.62
CA GLY A 84 11.15 -41.42 8.42
C GLY A 84 12.64 -41.55 8.67
N MET A 85 13.42 -41.49 7.60
CA MET A 85 14.87 -41.54 7.63
C MET A 85 15.40 -40.34 6.86
N ALA A 86 16.25 -39.55 7.51
CA ALA A 86 16.92 -38.44 6.87
C ALA A 86 17.94 -39.01 5.87
N CYS A 87 17.91 -38.51 4.64
CA CYS A 87 18.86 -38.88 3.61
C CYS A 87 20.09 -37.97 3.72
N GLY A 88 21.28 -38.48 3.42
CA GLY A 88 22.56 -37.84 3.71
C GLY A 88 23.65 -38.90 3.67
N ASP A 89 23.77 -39.67 4.75
CA ASP A 89 24.62 -40.89 4.81
C ASP A 89 24.04 -42.06 4.01
N ILE A 90 22.77 -41.96 3.65
CA ILE A 90 22.04 -42.90 2.80
C ILE A 90 21.46 -42.17 1.60
N VAL A 91 21.44 -42.85 0.47
CA VAL A 91 20.87 -42.37 -0.80
C VAL A 91 19.73 -43.31 -1.17
N THR A 92 18.57 -42.74 -1.44
CA THR A 92 17.39 -43.51 -1.86
C THR A 92 17.04 -43.19 -3.30
N ILE A 93 16.98 -44.21 -4.16
CA ILE A 93 16.47 -44.10 -5.52
C ILE A 93 14.97 -44.39 -5.48
N ASP A 94 14.14 -43.36 -5.56
CA ASP A 94 12.68 -43.45 -5.54
C ASP A 94 12.15 -43.44 -6.99
N ALA A 95 11.77 -44.62 -7.49
CA ALA A 95 11.23 -44.82 -8.82
C ALA A 95 9.70 -44.65 -8.77
N ASP A 96 9.25 -43.43 -9.08
CA ASP A 96 7.87 -42.97 -8.93
C ASP A 96 7.08 -43.14 -10.25
N PHE A 97 7.09 -44.34 -10.84
CA PHE A 97 6.35 -44.64 -12.07
C PHE A 97 5.01 -45.33 -11.73
N ILE A 98 3.89 -44.81 -12.25
CA ILE A 98 2.56 -45.43 -12.10
C ILE A 98 1.83 -45.62 -13.42
N VAL A 99 2.14 -44.79 -14.41
CA VAL A 99 1.48 -44.84 -15.72
C VAL A 99 2.05 -45.96 -16.56
N GLU A 100 3.36 -46.20 -16.46
CA GLU A 100 4.06 -47.34 -17.09
C GLU A 100 4.70 -48.23 -16.00
N PRO A 101 3.99 -49.23 -15.46
CA PRO A 101 4.49 -50.10 -14.40
C PRO A 101 5.83 -50.77 -14.70
N ASP A 102 6.04 -51.23 -15.93
CA ASP A 102 7.27 -51.87 -16.38
C ASP A 102 8.50 -50.93 -16.28
N MET A 103 8.29 -49.61 -16.22
CA MET A 103 9.36 -48.62 -16.09
C MET A 103 9.97 -48.62 -14.69
N ALA A 104 9.17 -48.89 -13.64
CA ALA A 104 9.69 -49.04 -12.28
C ALA A 104 10.64 -50.25 -12.18
N ASP A 105 10.27 -51.37 -12.81
CA ASP A 105 11.09 -52.58 -12.86
C ASP A 105 12.38 -52.37 -13.66
N ARG A 106 12.30 -51.64 -14.79
CA ARG A 106 13.49 -51.29 -15.59
C ARG A 106 14.42 -50.33 -14.86
N ALA A 107 13.88 -49.33 -14.16
CA ALA A 107 14.67 -48.41 -13.35
C ALA A 107 15.36 -49.15 -12.19
N GLN A 108 14.68 -50.11 -11.56
CA GLN A 108 15.26 -50.98 -10.53
C GLN A 108 16.36 -51.89 -11.10
N ALA A 109 16.11 -52.55 -12.23
CA ALA A 109 17.12 -53.41 -12.87
C ALA A 109 18.38 -52.62 -13.23
N LEU A 110 18.22 -51.40 -13.76
CA LEU A 110 19.33 -50.52 -14.09
C LEU A 110 20.06 -50.02 -12.84
N ALA A 111 19.33 -49.71 -11.76
CA ALA A 111 19.94 -49.36 -10.47
C ALA A 111 20.78 -50.53 -9.94
N PHE A 112 20.32 -51.77 -10.05
CA PHE A 112 21.10 -52.95 -9.64
C PHE A 112 22.34 -53.17 -10.51
N GLU A 113 22.25 -52.89 -11.80
CA GLU A 113 23.41 -52.97 -12.70
C GLU A 113 24.49 -51.94 -12.34
N VAL A 114 24.10 -50.70 -12.01
CA VAL A 114 25.03 -49.58 -11.79
C VAL A 114 25.54 -49.50 -10.34
N PHE A 115 24.66 -49.77 -9.37
CA PHE A 115 24.92 -49.61 -7.94
C PHE A 115 25.15 -50.93 -7.20
N GLY A 116 24.82 -52.05 -7.82
CA GLY A 116 24.69 -53.34 -7.14
C GLY A 116 23.29 -53.55 -6.55
N GLU A 117 22.96 -54.82 -6.28
CA GLU A 117 21.69 -55.19 -5.66
C GLU A 117 21.65 -54.75 -4.20
N THR A 118 20.60 -54.00 -3.83
CA THR A 118 20.35 -53.64 -2.43
C THR A 118 19.30 -54.55 -1.82
N PRO A 119 19.51 -55.05 -0.58
CA PRO A 119 18.49 -55.84 0.11
C PRO A 119 17.32 -54.98 0.61
N PHE A 120 17.41 -53.65 0.52
CA PHE A 120 16.42 -52.69 1.05
C PHE A 120 15.56 -52.07 -0.06
N ILE A 121 14.43 -52.71 -0.36
CA ILE A 121 13.44 -52.23 -1.33
C ILE A 121 12.13 -51.94 -0.61
N ARG A 122 11.67 -50.68 -0.64
CA ARG A 122 10.43 -50.25 0.00
C ARG A 122 9.35 -49.97 -1.03
N GLN A 123 8.13 -50.42 -0.74
CA GLN A 123 6.94 -50.16 -1.56
C GLN A 123 5.82 -49.57 -0.70
N GLY A 124 5.19 -48.50 -1.19
CA GLY A 124 4.02 -47.88 -0.54
C GLY A 124 2.75 -47.96 -1.37
N GLN A 125 2.87 -47.68 -2.66
CA GLN A 125 1.82 -47.82 -3.66
C GLN A 125 2.44 -48.50 -4.88
N ALA A 126 2.16 -49.78 -5.08
CA ALA A 126 2.63 -50.51 -6.26
C ALA A 126 2.18 -49.79 -7.55
N PRO A 127 3.04 -49.68 -8.58
CA PRO A 127 4.34 -50.34 -8.75
C PRO A 127 5.56 -49.52 -8.27
N LYS A 128 5.36 -48.43 -7.52
CA LYS A 128 6.43 -47.51 -7.10
C LYS A 128 7.35 -48.14 -6.05
N VAL A 129 8.65 -48.06 -6.27
CA VAL A 129 9.67 -48.66 -5.38
C VAL A 129 10.73 -47.64 -4.99
N ALA A 130 11.24 -47.74 -3.77
CA ALA A 130 12.35 -46.96 -3.27
C ALA A 130 13.50 -47.90 -2.84
N LEU A 131 14.66 -47.73 -3.45
CA LEU A 131 15.87 -48.55 -3.26
C LEU A 131 16.86 -47.79 -2.39
N VAL A 132 17.31 -48.36 -1.28
CA VAL A 132 18.19 -47.67 -0.33
C VAL A 132 19.65 -48.14 -0.48
N TYR A 133 20.55 -47.18 -0.61
CA TYR A 133 22.00 -47.36 -0.73
C TYR A 133 22.75 -46.52 0.32
N ARG A 134 24.02 -46.82 0.55
CA ARG A 134 24.91 -46.04 1.43
C ARG A 134 25.69 -45.01 0.61
N ALA A 135 25.81 -43.79 1.10
CA ALA A 135 26.57 -42.75 0.42
C ALA A 135 28.07 -42.87 0.75
N ALA A 136 28.94 -42.86 -0.26
CA ALA A 136 30.39 -42.77 -0.08
C ALA A 136 30.85 -41.33 0.24
N GLU A 137 30.06 -40.35 -0.21
CA GLU A 137 30.38 -38.92 -0.16
C GLU A 137 29.07 -38.09 -0.13
N ALA A 138 29.20 -36.78 0.03
CA ALA A 138 28.06 -35.87 -0.03
C ALA A 138 27.47 -35.80 -1.46
N ILE A 139 26.34 -36.47 -1.66
CA ILE A 139 25.59 -36.50 -2.92
C ILE A 139 24.43 -35.49 -2.85
N PRO A 140 24.25 -34.59 -3.83
CA PRO A 140 23.10 -33.70 -3.89
C PRO A 140 21.86 -34.47 -4.35
N SER A 141 20.71 -34.17 -3.76
CA SER A 141 19.44 -34.74 -4.22
C SER A 141 19.09 -34.26 -5.62
N VAL A 142 18.60 -35.18 -6.44
CA VAL A 142 18.15 -34.94 -7.82
C VAL A 142 16.71 -35.38 -7.95
N HIS A 143 15.91 -34.61 -8.65
CA HIS A 143 14.51 -34.93 -8.86
C HIS A 143 14.13 -34.70 -10.31
N LEU A 144 13.80 -35.78 -11.00
CA LEU A 144 13.52 -35.78 -12.43
C LEU A 144 12.11 -36.29 -12.66
N LYS A 145 11.35 -35.61 -13.52
CA LYS A 145 10.03 -36.05 -13.94
C LYS A 145 10.06 -36.35 -15.43
N THR A 146 9.20 -37.27 -15.88
CA THR A 146 9.07 -37.61 -17.30
C THR A 146 8.62 -36.39 -18.10
N ALA A 147 9.15 -36.26 -19.32
CA ALA A 147 8.88 -35.12 -20.19
C ALA A 147 7.44 -35.07 -20.74
N ASP A 148 6.70 -36.17 -20.61
CA ASP A 148 5.33 -36.36 -21.08
C ASP A 148 4.26 -35.69 -20.19
N GLY A 149 4.65 -35.16 -19.03
CA GLY A 149 3.75 -34.49 -18.09
C GLY A 149 2.86 -35.43 -17.27
N SER A 150 3.14 -36.74 -17.27
CA SER A 150 2.37 -37.73 -16.48
C SER A 150 2.55 -37.55 -14.96
N GLY A 151 3.63 -36.88 -14.54
CA GLY A 151 4.01 -36.73 -13.14
C GLY A 151 4.84 -37.91 -12.62
N ASP A 152 5.09 -38.92 -13.45
CA ASP A 152 6.03 -40.01 -13.17
C ASP A 152 7.47 -39.50 -13.19
N GLY A 153 8.40 -40.26 -12.62
CA GLY A 153 9.81 -39.93 -12.69
C GLY A 153 10.69 -40.65 -11.68
N ILE A 154 11.91 -40.13 -11.52
CA ILE A 154 12.91 -40.67 -10.60
C ILE A 154 13.41 -39.57 -9.66
N ASP A 155 13.37 -39.85 -8.37
CA ASP A 155 13.91 -38.97 -7.34
C ASP A 155 15.10 -39.66 -6.65
N VAL A 156 16.28 -39.06 -6.75
CA VAL A 156 17.48 -39.43 -6.00
C VAL A 156 17.47 -38.62 -4.70
N LEU A 157 17.03 -39.24 -3.62
CA LEU A 157 16.91 -38.63 -2.30
C LEU A 157 18.21 -38.82 -1.50
N SER A 158 19.02 -37.77 -1.41
CA SER A 158 20.24 -37.70 -0.60
C SER A 158 20.23 -36.41 0.26
N THR A 159 21.29 -35.59 0.21
CA THR A 159 21.47 -34.42 1.08
C THR A 159 20.27 -33.45 1.06
N GLY A 160 19.72 -33.17 2.24
CA GLY A 160 18.61 -32.24 2.46
C GLY A 160 17.22 -32.84 2.25
N THR A 161 17.13 -34.16 2.04
CA THR A 161 15.86 -34.87 1.81
C THR A 161 15.63 -35.99 2.82
N GLN A 162 14.45 -36.61 2.79
CA GLN A 162 14.08 -37.74 3.65
C GLN A 162 13.05 -38.61 2.95
N PHE A 163 12.91 -39.85 3.37
CA PHE A 163 11.78 -40.70 2.99
C PHE A 163 11.12 -41.36 4.21
N VAL A 164 9.87 -41.80 4.06
CA VAL A 164 9.15 -42.50 5.13
C VAL A 164 9.48 -43.98 5.10
N ALA A 165 10.10 -44.50 6.17
CA ALA A 165 10.49 -45.90 6.29
C ALA A 165 9.37 -46.78 6.84
N TYR A 166 8.64 -46.29 7.86
CA TYR A 166 7.51 -46.99 8.48
C TYR A 166 6.38 -46.01 8.82
N GLY A 167 5.13 -46.43 8.63
CA GLY A 167 3.93 -45.62 8.88
C GLY A 167 2.82 -45.95 7.88
N VAL A 168 1.67 -45.31 8.03
CA VAL A 168 0.52 -45.50 7.12
C VAL A 168 0.58 -44.50 5.96
N HIS A 169 0.49 -44.99 4.72
CA HIS A 169 0.53 -44.15 3.52
C HIS A 169 -0.81 -43.41 3.33
N ALA A 170 -0.75 -42.09 3.16
CA ALA A 170 -1.93 -41.22 3.18
C ALA A 170 -2.91 -41.40 2.00
N LYS A 171 -2.52 -42.09 0.91
CA LYS A 171 -3.43 -42.39 -0.21
C LYS A 171 -3.96 -43.82 -0.19
N THR A 172 -3.11 -44.80 0.09
CA THR A 172 -3.50 -46.23 0.10
C THR A 172 -4.11 -46.65 1.43
N LEU A 173 -3.91 -45.85 2.49
CA LEU A 173 -4.32 -46.15 3.87
C LEU A 173 -3.77 -47.48 4.40
N GLN A 174 -2.71 -47.99 3.77
CA GLN A 174 -1.98 -49.19 4.17
C GLN A 174 -0.58 -48.82 4.69
N PRO A 175 0.03 -49.64 5.57
CA PRO A 175 1.42 -49.47 5.96
C PRO A 175 2.38 -49.54 4.76
N TYR A 176 3.49 -48.80 4.81
CA TYR A 176 4.60 -49.05 3.89
C TYR A 176 5.20 -50.44 4.15
N SER A 177 5.50 -51.17 3.09
CA SER A 177 6.11 -52.51 3.15
C SER A 177 7.54 -52.49 2.62
N TRP A 178 8.36 -53.40 3.14
CA TRP A 178 9.69 -53.70 2.62
C TRP A 178 9.61 -55.05 1.91
N ILE A 179 9.95 -55.06 0.62
CA ILE A 179 9.81 -56.21 -0.28
C ILE A 179 11.16 -56.78 -0.73
N GLY A 180 12.26 -56.18 -0.28
CA GLY A 180 13.62 -56.68 -0.51
C GLY A 180 13.98 -57.85 0.41
N ALA A 181 15.20 -58.35 0.28
CA ALA A 181 15.70 -59.49 1.05
C ALA A 181 15.82 -59.19 2.56
N GLU A 182 15.97 -57.92 2.94
CA GLU A 182 16.06 -57.49 4.34
C GLU A 182 15.15 -56.28 4.62
N THR A 183 14.97 -55.97 5.90
CA THR A 183 14.26 -54.76 6.35
C THR A 183 15.16 -53.92 7.25
N PRO A 184 14.99 -52.58 7.31
CA PRO A 184 15.75 -51.76 8.24
C PRO A 184 15.62 -52.13 9.73
N LEU A 185 14.58 -52.88 10.11
CA LEU A 185 14.41 -53.40 11.47
C LEU A 185 15.27 -54.66 11.77
N THR A 186 15.74 -55.35 10.74
CA THR A 186 16.51 -56.61 10.82
C THR A 186 17.96 -56.47 10.38
N ALA A 187 18.29 -55.46 9.56
CA ALA A 187 19.64 -55.18 9.08
C ALA A 187 19.97 -53.68 9.09
N GLY A 188 21.27 -53.38 9.23
CA GLY A 188 21.81 -52.02 9.26
C GLY A 188 22.20 -51.46 7.89
N PRO A 189 22.59 -50.18 7.82
CA PRO A 189 22.96 -49.52 6.55
C PRO A 189 24.19 -50.17 5.88
N ASP A 190 25.07 -50.84 6.62
CA ASP A 190 26.25 -51.52 6.08
C ASP A 190 25.91 -52.70 5.15
N ALA A 191 24.68 -53.21 5.21
CA ALA A 191 24.19 -54.23 4.27
C ALA A 191 23.78 -53.65 2.90
N ALA A 192 23.68 -52.32 2.78
CA ALA A 192 23.42 -51.65 1.52
C ALA A 192 24.74 -51.39 0.76
N PRO A 193 24.79 -51.57 -0.57
CA PRO A 193 25.94 -51.17 -1.36
C PRO A 193 26.26 -49.69 -1.20
N GLU A 194 27.55 -49.37 -1.18
CA GLU A 194 28.05 -48.00 -1.11
C GLU A 194 28.18 -47.41 -2.52
N ILE A 195 27.68 -46.20 -2.72
CA ILE A 195 27.65 -45.51 -4.03
C ILE A 195 28.18 -44.08 -3.95
N ASN A 196 28.77 -43.60 -5.04
CA ASN A 196 29.31 -42.24 -5.18
C ASN A 196 28.58 -41.41 -6.27
N GLN A 197 28.92 -40.13 -6.40
CA GLN A 197 28.27 -39.22 -7.35
C GLN A 197 28.43 -39.68 -8.80
N ALA A 198 29.60 -40.20 -9.16
CA ALA A 198 29.89 -40.62 -10.54
C ALA A 198 28.99 -41.80 -10.97
N GLN A 199 28.71 -42.73 -10.06
CA GLN A 199 27.75 -43.81 -10.31
C GLN A 199 26.32 -43.26 -10.46
N VAL A 200 25.93 -42.27 -9.65
CA VAL A 200 24.61 -41.64 -9.76
C VAL A 200 24.44 -40.94 -11.12
N ASP A 201 25.48 -40.23 -11.57
CA ASP A 201 25.48 -39.57 -12.87
C ASP A 201 25.41 -40.58 -14.02
N ASP A 202 26.13 -41.71 -13.95
CA ASP A 202 26.04 -42.79 -14.95
C ASP A 202 24.64 -43.43 -14.97
N PHE A 203 24.07 -43.73 -13.81
CA PHE A 203 22.70 -44.24 -13.70
C PHE A 203 21.69 -43.30 -14.36
N LEU A 204 21.72 -42.00 -14.03
CA LEU A 204 20.81 -41.00 -14.60
C LEU A 204 21.03 -40.83 -16.11
N ALA A 205 22.28 -40.85 -16.57
CA ALA A 205 22.60 -40.76 -17.99
C ALA A 205 22.12 -41.97 -18.78
N ARG A 206 22.21 -43.19 -18.21
CA ARG A 206 21.67 -44.41 -18.84
C ARG A 206 20.15 -44.42 -18.83
N LEU A 207 19.53 -44.04 -17.70
CA LEU A 207 18.07 -43.99 -17.59
C LEU A 207 17.48 -42.95 -18.54
N GLY A 208 18.14 -41.80 -18.72
CA GLY A 208 17.75 -40.76 -19.67
C GLY A 208 17.74 -41.20 -21.14
N ARG A 209 18.38 -42.33 -21.49
CA ARG A 209 18.29 -42.96 -22.82
C ARG A 209 17.08 -43.89 -22.97
N VAL A 210 16.52 -44.35 -21.84
CA VAL A 210 15.37 -45.26 -21.78
C VAL A 210 14.07 -44.47 -21.67
N VAL A 211 14.07 -43.37 -20.92
CA VAL A 211 12.93 -42.48 -20.72
C VAL A 211 13.40 -41.03 -20.73
N GLU A 212 12.68 -40.16 -21.45
CA GLU A 212 13.03 -38.74 -21.53
C GLU A 212 12.66 -38.06 -20.20
N LEU A 213 13.69 -37.73 -19.43
CA LEU A 213 13.58 -37.14 -18.09
C LEU A 213 13.91 -35.64 -18.16
N ASN A 214 12.97 -34.82 -17.70
CA ASN A 214 13.17 -33.39 -17.52
C ASN A 214 13.56 -33.09 -16.07
N GLY A 215 14.66 -32.36 -15.90
CA GLY A 215 15.14 -31.93 -14.59
C GLY A 215 14.21 -30.91 -13.94
N THR A 216 13.19 -31.37 -13.24
CA THR A 216 12.37 -30.57 -12.31
C THR A 216 11.61 -31.49 -11.34
N GLY A 217 11.98 -31.53 -10.05
CA GLY A 217 11.13 -32.29 -9.11
C GLY A 217 11.41 -32.18 -7.62
N GLY A 218 12.14 -31.19 -7.10
CA GLY A 218 12.44 -31.14 -5.66
C GLY A 218 12.66 -29.75 -5.08
N ARG A 219 11.57 -28.97 -4.96
CA ARG A 219 11.41 -27.94 -3.92
C ARG A 219 9.99 -27.35 -3.96
N ALA A 220 9.05 -28.02 -3.29
CA ALA A 220 7.89 -27.32 -2.71
C ALA A 220 8.33 -26.69 -1.38
N GLY A 221 9.05 -25.56 -1.48
CA GLY A 221 9.56 -24.81 -0.33
C GLY A 221 10.58 -23.77 -0.75
N ARG A 222 10.09 -22.55 -1.05
CA ARG A 222 10.85 -21.29 -1.21
C ARG A 222 12.04 -21.29 -2.20
N GLY A 223 11.86 -20.56 -3.31
CA GLY A 223 12.95 -19.79 -3.92
C GLY A 223 13.36 -20.18 -5.35
N LYS A 224 12.55 -19.80 -6.34
CA LYS A 224 12.90 -19.05 -7.57
C LYS A 224 11.92 -19.41 -8.68
N GLY A 225 11.12 -18.43 -9.09
CA GLY A 225 10.55 -18.43 -10.43
C GLY A 225 11.63 -18.18 -11.48
N THR A 226 11.37 -18.73 -12.67
CA THR A 226 11.90 -18.36 -13.99
C THR A 226 13.40 -18.57 -14.22
N GLY A 227 13.77 -19.81 -14.56
CA GLY A 227 14.84 -20.07 -15.50
C GLY A 227 14.22 -20.56 -16.81
N SER A 228 13.87 -19.64 -17.71
CA SER A 228 13.91 -19.99 -19.13
C SER A 228 15.39 -20.24 -19.41
N GLY A 229 15.79 -21.52 -19.44
CA GLY A 229 17.13 -21.94 -19.83
C GLY A 229 17.33 -21.65 -21.31
N GLY A 230 17.56 -20.39 -21.66
CA GLY A 230 18.07 -20.01 -22.96
C GLY A 230 19.49 -20.54 -23.07
N GLY A 231 19.65 -21.68 -23.74
CA GLY A 231 20.95 -22.10 -24.24
C GLY A 231 21.47 -20.99 -25.15
N GLN A 232 22.49 -20.27 -24.71
CA GLN A 232 23.05 -19.15 -25.47
C GLN A 232 23.67 -19.71 -26.75
N ILE A 233 23.12 -19.34 -27.91
CA ILE A 233 23.70 -19.66 -29.22
C ILE A 233 24.93 -18.77 -29.39
N VAL A 234 26.11 -19.37 -29.43
CA VAL A 234 27.37 -18.66 -29.65
C VAL A 234 27.69 -18.69 -31.14
N ARG A 235 27.94 -17.51 -31.71
CA ARG A 235 28.32 -17.34 -33.11
C ARG A 235 29.74 -16.79 -33.21
N ASP A 236 30.45 -17.20 -34.24
CA ASP A 236 31.75 -16.63 -34.57
C ASP A 236 31.62 -15.28 -35.29
N GLU A 237 32.76 -14.70 -35.65
CA GLU A 237 32.88 -13.39 -36.29
C GLU A 237 32.24 -13.32 -37.69
N THR A 238 31.97 -14.48 -38.32
CA THR A 238 31.32 -14.60 -39.63
C THR A 238 29.81 -14.86 -39.51
N GLY A 239 29.30 -15.01 -38.28
CA GLY A 239 27.89 -15.27 -37.99
C GLY A 239 27.51 -16.76 -37.95
N ILE A 240 28.49 -17.66 -38.06
CA ILE A 240 28.28 -19.11 -38.02
C ILE A 240 28.17 -19.58 -36.57
N VAL A 241 27.19 -20.43 -36.27
CA VAL A 241 26.97 -20.98 -34.92
C VAL A 241 28.04 -22.02 -34.58
N VAL A 242 28.75 -21.79 -33.48
CA VAL A 242 29.87 -22.63 -32.99
C VAL A 242 29.61 -23.26 -31.60
N ASP A 243 28.58 -22.82 -30.88
CA ASP A 243 28.11 -23.48 -29.64
C ASP A 243 26.60 -23.21 -29.42
N GLY A 244 25.92 -24.09 -28.67
CA GLY A 244 24.46 -24.08 -28.53
C GLY A 244 23.71 -24.63 -29.75
N ARG A 245 24.38 -25.47 -30.56
CA ARG A 245 23.90 -26.02 -31.85
C ARG A 245 22.57 -26.78 -31.73
N GLU A 246 22.32 -27.49 -30.64
CA GLU A 246 21.04 -28.21 -30.44
C GLU A 246 19.85 -27.26 -30.28
N PHE A 247 20.07 -26.18 -29.53
CA PHE A 247 19.08 -25.13 -29.32
C PHE A 247 18.87 -24.31 -30.59
N HIS A 248 19.95 -24.04 -31.34
CA HIS A 248 19.87 -23.41 -32.66
C HIS A 248 19.07 -24.27 -33.64
N LEU A 249 19.32 -25.57 -33.74
CA LEU A 249 18.55 -26.49 -34.60
C LEU A 249 17.06 -26.47 -34.25
N THR A 250 16.73 -26.49 -32.96
CA THR A 250 15.34 -26.43 -32.48
C THR A 250 14.66 -25.11 -32.87
N ARG A 251 15.37 -23.97 -32.78
CA ARG A 251 14.86 -22.67 -33.23
C ARG A 251 14.74 -22.59 -34.75
N THR A 252 15.69 -23.13 -35.49
CA THR A 252 15.67 -23.16 -36.95
C THR A 252 14.48 -23.98 -37.46
N VAL A 253 14.21 -25.14 -36.85
CA VAL A 253 13.01 -25.94 -37.15
C VAL A 253 11.73 -25.15 -36.89
N TYR A 254 11.63 -24.43 -35.77
CA TYR A 254 10.46 -23.60 -35.49
C TYR A 254 10.30 -22.42 -36.46
N ALA A 255 11.39 -21.72 -36.77
CA ALA A 255 11.38 -20.58 -37.71
C ALA A 255 11.01 -21.01 -39.13
N VAL A 256 11.53 -22.15 -39.60
CA VAL A 256 11.17 -22.71 -40.91
C VAL A 256 9.71 -23.17 -40.93
N ALA A 257 9.18 -23.72 -39.83
CA ALA A 257 7.76 -24.06 -39.75
C ALA A 257 6.85 -22.81 -39.89
N LEU A 258 7.25 -21.68 -39.31
CA LEU A 258 6.54 -20.41 -39.48
C LEU A 258 6.63 -19.87 -40.92
N ALA A 259 7.83 -19.91 -41.52
CA ALA A 259 8.02 -19.45 -42.91
C ALA A 259 7.23 -20.31 -43.91
N MET A 260 7.28 -21.64 -43.78
CA MET A 260 6.50 -22.56 -44.62
C MET A 260 4.99 -22.32 -44.49
N ARG A 261 4.51 -22.00 -43.28
CA ARG A 261 3.12 -21.62 -43.05
C ARG A 261 2.77 -20.32 -43.80
N ASP A 262 3.62 -19.30 -43.68
CA ASP A 262 3.38 -17.98 -44.30
C ASP A 262 3.43 -18.04 -45.83
N GLU A 263 4.19 -18.97 -46.39
CA GLU A 263 4.20 -19.32 -47.82
C GLU A 263 2.98 -20.15 -48.25
N GLY A 264 2.15 -20.62 -47.32
CA GLY A 264 1.06 -21.55 -47.59
C GLY A 264 1.53 -22.96 -48.02
N ALA A 265 2.77 -23.32 -47.72
CA ALA A 265 3.35 -24.61 -48.07
C ALA A 265 2.86 -25.73 -47.14
N GLU A 266 2.73 -26.95 -47.68
CA GLU A 266 2.35 -28.12 -46.88
C GLU A 266 3.47 -28.50 -45.89
N ILE A 267 3.16 -28.42 -44.59
CA ILE A 267 4.11 -28.70 -43.51
C ILE A 267 3.97 -30.16 -43.07
N THR A 268 4.82 -31.02 -43.63
CA THR A 268 5.01 -32.40 -43.20
C THR A 268 6.32 -32.51 -42.42
N VAL A 269 6.51 -33.60 -41.65
CA VAL A 269 7.79 -33.86 -40.98
C VAL A 269 8.95 -33.86 -41.97
N ALA A 270 8.75 -34.43 -43.17
CA ALA A 270 9.77 -34.50 -44.20
C ALA A 270 10.08 -33.12 -44.82
N SER A 271 9.06 -32.35 -45.20
CA SER A 271 9.26 -31.02 -45.81
C SER A 271 9.84 -30.01 -44.82
N LEU A 272 9.42 -30.07 -43.55
CA LEU A 272 9.95 -29.22 -42.48
C LEU A 272 11.40 -29.59 -42.12
N ALA A 273 11.69 -30.88 -41.94
CA ALA A 273 13.04 -31.34 -41.63
C ALA A 273 14.04 -31.00 -42.73
N GLY A 274 13.67 -31.17 -43.99
CA GLY A 274 14.53 -30.86 -45.14
C GLY A 274 14.93 -29.38 -45.18
N ARG A 275 13.95 -28.48 -45.13
CA ARG A 275 14.21 -27.03 -45.15
C ARG A 275 14.91 -26.54 -43.88
N ALA A 276 14.56 -27.09 -42.72
CA ALA A 276 15.22 -26.75 -41.46
C ALA A 276 16.67 -27.23 -41.42
N TRP A 277 16.97 -28.40 -42.00
CA TRP A 277 18.32 -28.90 -42.10
C TRP A 277 19.18 -28.03 -43.03
N GLU A 278 18.66 -27.65 -44.20
CA GLU A 278 19.35 -26.75 -45.13
C GLU A 278 19.63 -25.37 -44.50
N ALA A 279 18.65 -24.78 -43.81
CA ALA A 279 18.83 -23.52 -43.09
C ALA A 279 19.82 -23.64 -41.90
N PHE A 280 19.87 -24.81 -41.26
CA PHE A 280 20.79 -25.08 -40.16
C PHE A 280 22.22 -25.24 -40.64
N THR A 281 22.46 -26.01 -41.71
CA THR A 281 23.81 -26.21 -42.27
C THR A 281 24.38 -24.93 -42.88
N ALA A 282 23.54 -24.06 -43.44
CA ALA A 282 23.96 -22.76 -43.96
C ALA A 282 24.42 -21.77 -42.85
N SER A 283 24.07 -22.02 -41.59
CA SER A 283 24.31 -21.11 -40.47
C SER A 283 25.10 -21.71 -39.30
N THR A 284 25.63 -22.92 -39.45
CA THR A 284 26.25 -23.69 -38.34
C THR A 284 27.52 -24.41 -38.80
N LEU A 285 28.55 -24.40 -37.96
CA LEU A 285 29.77 -25.17 -38.19
C LEU A 285 29.52 -26.64 -37.81
N LEU A 286 29.71 -27.54 -38.77
CA LEU A 286 29.52 -29.00 -38.64
C LEU A 286 30.88 -29.71 -38.64
N ASP A 287 31.73 -29.37 -37.67
CA ASP A 287 33.07 -29.90 -37.51
C ASP A 287 33.11 -31.24 -36.76
N ASP A 288 32.02 -31.64 -36.12
CA ASP A 288 31.81 -32.93 -35.50
C ASP A 288 30.82 -33.80 -36.31
N ALA A 289 31.11 -35.11 -36.47
CA ALA A 289 30.23 -36.07 -37.16
C ALA A 289 28.90 -36.35 -36.41
N ARG A 290 28.54 -35.48 -35.46
CA ARG A 290 27.44 -35.61 -34.51
C ARG A 290 26.08 -35.20 -35.08
N TRP A 291 26.05 -34.34 -36.10
CA TRP A 291 24.81 -33.77 -36.64
C TRP A 291 24.46 -34.38 -37.99
N SER A 292 23.20 -34.81 -38.12
CA SER A 292 22.69 -35.42 -39.34
C SER A 292 21.30 -34.86 -39.68
N PRO A 293 20.84 -35.02 -40.94
CA PRO A 293 19.46 -34.68 -41.33
C PRO A 293 18.41 -35.30 -40.41
N GLU A 294 18.70 -36.45 -39.78
CA GLU A 294 17.79 -37.11 -38.85
C GLU A 294 17.57 -36.29 -37.57
N ALA A 295 18.54 -35.49 -37.12
CA ALA A 295 18.36 -34.60 -35.98
C ALA A 295 17.31 -33.52 -36.26
N ALA A 296 17.30 -32.96 -37.47
CA ALA A 296 16.24 -32.04 -37.91
C ALA A 296 14.89 -32.76 -38.01
N ARG A 297 14.87 -34.02 -38.48
CA ARG A 297 13.65 -34.83 -38.58
C ARG A 297 13.01 -35.09 -37.22
N VAL A 298 13.80 -35.44 -36.21
CA VAL A 298 13.35 -35.66 -34.83
C VAL A 298 12.74 -34.38 -34.25
N LYS A 299 13.43 -33.24 -34.38
CA LYS A 299 12.91 -31.95 -33.86
C LYS A 299 11.67 -31.47 -34.63
N ALA A 300 11.60 -31.71 -35.95
CA ALA A 300 10.43 -31.40 -36.77
C ALA A 300 9.21 -32.26 -36.39
N ALA A 301 9.41 -33.56 -36.15
CA ALA A 301 8.36 -34.46 -35.67
C ALA A 301 7.84 -34.05 -34.29
N ALA A 302 8.75 -33.74 -33.36
CA ALA A 302 8.40 -33.28 -32.02
C ALA A 302 7.63 -31.94 -32.04
N LEU A 303 8.04 -30.99 -32.90
CA LEU A 303 7.31 -29.73 -33.06
C LEU A 303 5.89 -29.97 -33.61
N LEU A 304 5.74 -30.76 -34.67
CA LEU A 304 4.43 -31.01 -35.28
C LEU A 304 3.50 -31.83 -34.37
N ASP A 305 4.03 -32.76 -33.55
CA ASP A 305 3.24 -33.46 -32.54
C ASP A 305 2.77 -32.51 -31.43
N ARG A 306 3.64 -31.59 -30.97
CA ARG A 306 3.26 -30.54 -30.01
C ARG A 306 2.21 -29.58 -30.57
N VAL A 307 2.27 -29.28 -31.87
CA VAL A 307 1.25 -28.47 -32.56
C VAL A 307 -0.06 -29.22 -32.67
N ARG A 308 -0.02 -30.51 -33.05
CA ARG A 308 -1.19 -31.38 -33.12
C ARG A 308 -1.90 -31.56 -31.77
N ARG A 309 -1.14 -31.62 -30.68
CA ARG A 309 -1.65 -31.76 -29.30
C ARG A 309 -2.01 -30.43 -28.63
N GLY A 310 -1.84 -29.30 -29.34
CA GLY A 310 -2.20 -27.97 -28.83
C GLY A 310 -1.23 -27.37 -27.81
N PHE A 311 -0.04 -27.96 -27.62
CA PHE A 311 0.99 -27.45 -26.71
C PHE A 311 1.81 -26.29 -27.29
N VAL A 312 1.82 -26.15 -28.62
CA VAL A 312 2.50 -25.08 -29.34
C VAL A 312 1.59 -24.64 -30.49
N THR A 313 1.32 -23.35 -30.62
CA THR A 313 0.56 -22.85 -31.78
C THR A 313 1.51 -22.26 -32.80
N LEU A 314 1.41 -22.69 -34.05
CA LEU A 314 2.01 -22.00 -35.20
C LEU A 314 1.11 -20.86 -35.67
N ALA A 315 0.38 -20.20 -34.77
CA ALA A 315 -0.35 -18.96 -35.05
C ALA A 315 0.42 -17.82 -34.39
N PRO A 316 0.46 -16.60 -34.96
CA PRO A 316 0.88 -15.46 -34.18
C PRO A 316 -0.03 -15.40 -32.94
N GLN A 317 0.54 -15.36 -31.73
CA GLN A 317 -0.23 -14.76 -30.63
C GLN A 317 -0.40 -13.31 -31.04
N PRO A 318 -1.64 -12.82 -31.25
CA PRO A 318 -1.85 -11.40 -31.22
C PRO A 318 -1.35 -10.90 -29.85
N PRO A 319 -0.86 -9.66 -29.73
CA PRO A 319 -0.73 -9.05 -28.40
C PRO A 319 -2.05 -9.32 -27.68
N ALA A 320 -1.99 -9.86 -26.46
CA ALA A 320 -3.17 -10.32 -25.74
C ALA A 320 -4.26 -9.25 -25.84
N GLN A 321 -5.26 -9.47 -26.70
CA GLN A 321 -6.46 -8.67 -26.66
C GLN A 321 -7.12 -9.10 -25.37
N MET A 322 -6.79 -8.37 -24.30
CA MET A 322 -7.40 -8.55 -23.01
C MET A 322 -8.91 -8.48 -23.23
N PRO A 323 -9.67 -9.45 -22.70
CA PRO A 323 -11.09 -9.56 -22.99
C PRO A 323 -11.77 -8.22 -22.73
N ALA A 324 -12.51 -7.72 -23.71
CA ALA A 324 -13.23 -6.46 -23.59
C ALA A 324 -14.35 -6.63 -22.55
N ALA A 325 -14.32 -5.81 -21.51
CA ALA A 325 -15.43 -5.64 -20.56
C ALA A 325 -16.09 -4.28 -20.78
N ALA A 326 -17.30 -4.08 -20.25
CA ALA A 326 -17.84 -2.74 -20.13
C ALA A 326 -16.91 -1.91 -19.19
N PRO A 327 -16.63 -0.64 -19.50
CA PRO A 327 -15.79 0.17 -18.61
C PRO A 327 -16.49 0.37 -17.27
N SER A 328 -15.75 0.22 -16.17
CA SER A 328 -16.30 0.39 -14.81
C SER A 328 -16.81 1.81 -14.57
N TYR A 329 -16.24 2.78 -15.26
CA TYR A 329 -16.63 4.18 -15.23
C TYR A 329 -16.86 4.67 -16.65
N LEU A 330 -17.89 5.47 -16.88
CA LEU A 330 -18.19 6.10 -18.18
C LEU A 330 -17.30 7.31 -18.43
N ASP A 331 -17.00 7.61 -19.70
CA ASP A 331 -16.14 8.75 -20.05
C ASP A 331 -16.98 9.99 -20.31
N HIS A 332 -17.19 10.79 -19.28
CA HIS A 332 -17.85 12.10 -19.36
C HIS A 332 -16.86 13.27 -19.41
N ARG A 333 -15.57 13.02 -19.69
CA ARG A 333 -14.53 14.05 -19.60
C ARG A 333 -14.66 15.11 -20.68
N LYS A 334 -14.72 16.36 -20.22
CA LYS A 334 -14.83 17.57 -21.03
C LYS A 334 -13.46 18.19 -21.28
N ASN A 335 -13.37 19.20 -22.14
CA ASN A 335 -12.15 20.01 -22.14
C ASN A 335 -12.07 20.85 -20.85
N VAL A 336 -10.87 21.33 -20.50
CA VAL A 336 -10.64 22.03 -19.23
C VAL A 336 -11.49 23.30 -19.11
N ALA A 337 -11.66 24.05 -20.20
CA ALA A 337 -12.44 25.30 -20.20
C ALA A 337 -13.93 25.06 -19.98
N GLU A 338 -14.50 24.02 -20.59
CA GLU A 338 -15.89 23.58 -20.36
C GLU A 338 -16.09 23.12 -18.92
N ALA A 339 -15.16 22.33 -18.39
CA ALA A 339 -15.20 21.86 -17.01
C ALA A 339 -15.12 23.02 -15.99
N GLU A 340 -14.27 24.02 -16.26
CA GLU A 340 -14.21 25.27 -15.47
C GLU A 340 -15.52 26.06 -15.56
N ALA A 341 -16.10 26.19 -16.75
CA ALA A 341 -17.34 26.92 -16.96
C ALA A 341 -18.53 26.27 -16.24
N GLU A 342 -18.64 24.94 -16.30
CA GLU A 342 -19.66 24.19 -15.58
C GLU A 342 -19.47 24.26 -14.07
N THR A 343 -18.23 24.15 -13.58
CA THR A 343 -17.92 24.32 -12.15
C THR A 343 -18.33 25.72 -11.69
N ARG A 344 -18.02 26.75 -12.48
CA ARG A 344 -18.41 28.14 -12.20
C ARG A 344 -19.93 28.28 -12.14
N ALA A 345 -20.66 27.70 -13.09
CA ALA A 345 -22.12 27.75 -13.13
C ALA A 345 -22.76 27.14 -11.87
N VAL A 346 -22.24 26.00 -11.38
CA VAL A 346 -22.73 25.40 -10.12
C VAL A 346 -22.48 26.32 -8.92
N VAL A 347 -21.30 26.91 -8.82
CA VAL A 347 -20.94 27.84 -7.73
C VAL A 347 -21.81 29.09 -7.78
N GLU A 348 -21.97 29.70 -8.95
CA GLU A 348 -22.79 30.89 -9.15
C GLU A 348 -24.27 30.64 -8.85
N ALA A 349 -24.83 29.50 -9.30
CA ALA A 349 -26.21 29.12 -9.01
C ALA A 349 -26.42 28.84 -7.51
N PHE A 350 -25.43 28.26 -6.83
CA PHE A 350 -25.51 28.03 -5.38
C PHE A 350 -25.63 29.35 -4.61
N PHE A 351 -24.70 30.28 -4.82
CA PHE A 351 -24.68 31.54 -4.08
C PHE A 351 -25.73 32.55 -4.56
N GLY A 352 -26.04 32.56 -5.85
CA GLY A 352 -26.93 33.54 -6.48
C GLY A 352 -28.41 33.16 -6.49
N GLN A 353 -28.74 31.87 -6.34
CA GLN A 353 -30.14 31.40 -6.41
C GLN A 353 -30.52 30.56 -5.19
N HIS A 354 -29.73 29.53 -4.88
CA HIS A 354 -30.09 28.55 -3.83
C HIS A 354 -30.05 29.14 -2.42
N VAL A 355 -28.95 29.82 -2.07
CA VAL A 355 -28.80 30.45 -0.75
C VAL A 355 -29.84 31.56 -0.52
N PRO A 356 -30.09 32.49 -1.46
CA PRO A 356 -31.16 33.48 -1.34
C PRO A 356 -32.55 32.87 -1.17
N ALA A 357 -32.88 31.81 -1.93
CA ALA A 357 -34.17 31.12 -1.81
C ALA A 357 -34.35 30.51 -0.41
N TRP A 358 -33.36 29.77 0.09
CA TRP A 358 -33.42 29.22 1.45
C TRP A 358 -33.53 30.31 2.52
N LYS A 359 -32.82 31.43 2.35
CA LYS A 359 -32.89 32.54 3.30
C LYS A 359 -34.30 33.12 3.38
N ALA A 360 -34.97 33.31 2.23
CA ALA A 360 -36.35 33.76 2.17
C ALA A 360 -37.32 32.77 2.87
N ASP A 361 -37.15 31.47 2.64
CA ASP A 361 -37.96 30.43 3.30
C ASP A 361 -37.76 30.44 4.82
N ARG A 362 -36.51 30.61 5.29
CA ARG A 362 -36.18 30.68 6.71
C ARG A 362 -36.77 31.93 7.37
N GLU A 363 -36.67 33.08 6.73
CA GLU A 363 -37.25 34.34 7.22
C GLU A 363 -38.78 34.25 7.31
N ALA A 364 -39.43 33.65 6.31
CA ALA A 364 -40.87 33.41 6.34
C ALA A 364 -41.30 32.47 7.47
N TRP A 365 -40.51 31.42 7.73
CA TRP A 365 -40.72 30.52 8.87
C TRP A 365 -40.51 31.24 10.21
N GLU A 366 -39.47 32.06 10.37
CA GLU A 366 -39.21 32.80 11.61
C GLU A 366 -40.39 33.70 11.99
N VAL A 367 -40.99 34.39 11.00
CA VAL A 367 -42.21 35.18 11.19
C VAL A 367 -43.37 34.28 11.64
N SER A 368 -43.59 33.17 10.93
CA SER A 368 -44.69 32.24 11.24
C SER A 368 -44.53 31.57 12.61
N ALA A 369 -43.30 31.28 13.04
CA ALA A 369 -42.99 30.68 14.33
C ALA A 369 -43.21 31.66 15.48
N GLU A 370 -42.85 32.94 15.31
CA GLU A 370 -43.13 33.96 16.32
C GLU A 370 -44.64 34.23 16.42
N GLU A 371 -45.37 34.31 15.29
CA GLU A 371 -46.83 34.42 15.29
C GLU A 371 -47.52 33.24 15.99
N ALA A 372 -47.05 32.00 15.78
CA ALA A 372 -47.56 30.82 16.47
C ALA A 372 -47.32 30.90 17.98
N LYS A 373 -46.12 31.31 18.39
CA LYS A 373 -45.75 31.51 19.79
C LYS A 373 -46.58 32.61 20.46
N GLU A 374 -46.84 33.72 19.77
CA GLU A 374 -47.74 34.78 20.28
C GLU A 374 -49.19 34.28 20.45
N ARG A 375 -49.61 33.29 19.66
CA ARG A 375 -50.94 32.68 19.71
C ARG A 375 -51.02 31.43 20.60
N ASP A 376 -49.96 31.07 21.30
CA ASP A 376 -49.83 29.82 22.09
C ASP A 376 -50.15 28.55 21.25
N GLN A 377 -49.73 28.57 19.99
CA GLN A 377 -49.89 27.48 19.02
C GLN A 377 -48.56 26.76 18.81
N GLU A 378 -48.63 25.50 18.38
CA GLU A 378 -47.45 24.74 17.99
C GLU A 378 -46.79 25.39 16.78
N ALA A 379 -45.50 25.70 16.88
CA ALA A 379 -44.76 26.32 15.80
C ALA A 379 -44.68 25.39 14.58
N PRO A 380 -44.75 25.93 13.35
CA PRO A 380 -44.50 25.13 12.16
C PRO A 380 -43.09 24.50 12.21
N ALA A 381 -42.91 23.37 11.54
CA ALA A 381 -41.61 22.71 11.47
C ALA A 381 -40.56 23.63 10.82
N GLU A 382 -39.38 23.73 11.44
CA GLU A 382 -38.26 24.53 10.90
C GLU A 382 -37.83 23.99 9.52
N PRO A 383 -37.70 24.83 8.49
CA PRO A 383 -37.26 24.41 7.17
C PRO A 383 -35.84 23.84 7.26
N THR A 384 -35.68 22.62 6.74
CA THR A 384 -34.38 21.95 6.69
C THR A 384 -33.63 22.37 5.43
N PRO A 385 -32.37 22.85 5.51
CA PRO A 385 -31.62 23.21 4.31
C PRO A 385 -31.28 21.99 3.46
N THR A 386 -31.31 22.14 2.14
CA THR A 386 -30.71 21.17 1.21
C THR A 386 -29.33 21.65 0.81
N SER A 387 -28.32 20.78 0.87
CA SER A 387 -26.96 21.11 0.43
C SER A 387 -26.69 20.63 -0.98
N TRP A 388 -25.80 21.31 -1.69
CA TRP A 388 -25.38 20.94 -3.03
C TRP A 388 -23.97 20.35 -2.97
N ALA A 389 -23.76 19.31 -3.74
CA ALA A 389 -22.46 18.71 -3.90
C ALA A 389 -22.10 18.63 -5.38
N ALA A 390 -20.84 18.90 -5.71
CA ALA A 390 -20.31 18.68 -7.05
C ALA A 390 -19.01 17.88 -6.94
N ARG A 391 -18.97 16.75 -7.65
CA ARG A 391 -17.73 16.01 -7.85
C ARG A 391 -16.93 16.77 -8.90
N VAL A 392 -15.78 17.33 -8.51
CA VAL A 392 -14.96 18.14 -9.43
C VAL A 392 -13.51 17.68 -9.36
N GLU A 393 -13.02 17.13 -10.47
CA GLU A 393 -11.66 16.60 -10.57
C GLU A 393 -10.59 17.61 -10.13
N THR A 394 -9.51 17.08 -9.53
CA THR A 394 -8.37 17.90 -9.10
C THR A 394 -7.78 18.71 -10.25
N ALA A 395 -7.32 19.93 -9.97
CA ALA A 395 -6.70 20.87 -10.92
C ALA A 395 -7.63 21.55 -11.94
N ILE A 396 -8.94 21.27 -11.95
CA ILE A 396 -9.93 22.07 -12.71
C ILE A 396 -9.97 23.52 -12.19
N GLY A 397 -9.73 23.73 -10.89
CA GLY A 397 -9.77 25.07 -10.27
C GLY A 397 -10.94 25.26 -9.31
N LYS A 398 -11.56 24.16 -8.85
CA LYS A 398 -12.70 24.15 -7.91
C LYS A 398 -12.56 25.13 -6.75
N THR A 399 -11.44 25.09 -6.03
CA THR A 399 -11.17 25.97 -4.89
C THR A 399 -11.08 27.44 -5.31
N ALA A 400 -10.50 27.75 -6.47
CA ALA A 400 -10.44 29.13 -6.96
C ALA A 400 -11.83 29.68 -7.28
N LEU A 401 -12.64 28.89 -7.99
CA LEU A 401 -14.02 29.27 -8.33
C LEU A 401 -14.90 29.40 -7.08
N ALA A 402 -14.74 28.49 -6.12
CA ALA A 402 -15.44 28.54 -4.84
C ALA A 402 -15.11 29.81 -4.04
N ILE A 403 -13.83 30.19 -3.97
CA ILE A 403 -13.38 31.44 -3.33
C ILE A 403 -13.97 32.65 -4.05
N THR A 404 -13.94 32.69 -5.39
CA THR A 404 -14.53 33.80 -6.15
C THR A 404 -16.03 33.94 -5.86
N GLY A 405 -16.79 32.84 -5.90
CA GLY A 405 -18.22 32.84 -5.60
C GLY A 405 -18.53 33.24 -4.15
N ALA A 406 -17.81 32.65 -3.19
CA ALA A 406 -17.95 32.97 -1.77
C ALA A 406 -17.56 34.42 -1.45
N ALA A 407 -16.52 34.94 -2.08
CA ALA A 407 -16.09 36.32 -1.93
C ALA A 407 -17.13 37.29 -2.48
N GLN A 408 -17.71 36.99 -3.65
CA GLN A 408 -18.80 37.79 -4.20
C GLN A 408 -20.03 37.77 -3.29
N ALA A 409 -20.46 36.59 -2.84
CA ALA A 409 -21.58 36.44 -1.90
C ALA A 409 -21.35 37.23 -0.58
N ALA A 410 -20.12 37.23 -0.07
CA ALA A 410 -19.76 38.00 1.12
C ALA A 410 -19.80 39.53 0.87
N LYS A 411 -19.43 40.01 -0.33
CA LYS A 411 -19.60 41.42 -0.72
C LYS A 411 -21.08 41.80 -0.85
N ASP A 412 -21.91 40.86 -1.25
CA ASP A 412 -23.37 41.01 -1.34
C ASP A 412 -24.05 40.90 0.04
N GLY A 413 -23.28 40.77 1.13
CA GLY A 413 -23.76 40.78 2.51
C GLY A 413 -24.17 39.43 3.08
N GLN A 414 -23.89 38.32 2.37
CA GLN A 414 -24.13 36.98 2.90
C GLN A 414 -23.06 36.60 3.95
N ARG A 415 -23.47 35.94 5.04
CA ARG A 415 -22.56 35.46 6.08
C ARG A 415 -21.98 34.11 5.67
N ILE A 416 -20.74 34.11 5.20
CA ILE A 416 -20.09 32.91 4.67
C ILE A 416 -19.14 32.29 5.70
N VAL A 417 -19.25 30.97 5.85
CA VAL A 417 -18.23 30.15 6.52
C VAL A 417 -17.62 29.21 5.50
N TYR A 418 -16.29 29.17 5.42
CA TYR A 418 -15.54 28.29 4.53
C TYR A 418 -14.74 27.30 5.36
N ALA A 419 -14.94 26.00 5.12
CA ALA A 419 -14.33 24.92 5.88
C ALA A 419 -13.34 24.11 5.03
N ALA A 420 -12.16 23.86 5.59
CA ALA A 420 -11.09 23.10 4.94
C ALA A 420 -10.40 22.16 5.96
N PRO A 421 -9.66 21.11 5.52
CA PRO A 421 -9.14 20.09 6.44
C PRO A 421 -8.02 20.56 7.38
N MET A 422 -7.14 21.47 6.94
CA MET A 422 -5.91 21.83 7.67
C MET A 422 -5.71 23.35 7.83
N HIS A 423 -5.11 23.77 8.95
CA HIS A 423 -4.83 25.19 9.23
C HIS A 423 -3.84 25.84 8.24
N SER A 424 -2.89 25.07 7.71
CA SER A 424 -1.97 25.54 6.66
C SER A 424 -2.74 25.94 5.39
N LEU A 425 -3.64 25.08 4.93
CA LEU A 425 -4.52 25.36 3.80
C LEU A 425 -5.44 26.55 4.09
N LEU A 426 -6.03 26.64 5.28
CA LEU A 426 -6.84 27.80 5.67
C LEU A 426 -6.04 29.12 5.61
N THR A 427 -4.74 29.09 5.90
CA THR A 427 -3.87 30.27 5.81
C THR A 427 -3.68 30.70 4.34
N GLU A 428 -3.45 29.76 3.42
CA GLU A 428 -3.43 30.03 1.98
C GLU A 428 -4.77 30.60 1.48
N LEU A 429 -5.89 30.00 1.93
CA LEU A 429 -7.22 30.49 1.58
C LEU A 429 -7.44 31.94 2.05
N GLN A 430 -6.92 32.32 3.21
CA GLN A 430 -6.99 33.69 3.72
C GLN A 430 -6.35 34.70 2.76
N GLU A 431 -5.16 34.39 2.26
CA GLU A 431 -4.45 35.23 1.27
C GLU A 431 -5.23 35.34 -0.04
N ARG A 432 -5.87 34.24 -0.46
CA ARG A 432 -6.67 34.20 -1.70
C ARG A 432 -7.96 34.98 -1.58
N PHE A 433 -8.63 34.98 -0.43
CA PHE A 433 -9.76 35.88 -0.16
C PHE A 433 -9.33 37.34 -0.12
N ALA A 434 -8.18 37.66 0.49
CA ALA A 434 -7.63 39.01 0.49
C ALA A 434 -7.35 39.51 -0.95
N ALA A 435 -6.84 38.64 -1.83
CA ALA A 435 -6.67 38.94 -3.26
C ALA A 435 -8.00 39.20 -4.01
N GLN A 436 -9.13 38.68 -3.50
CA GLN A 436 -10.47 39.02 -4.00
C GLN A 436 -11.05 40.30 -3.35
N GLY A 437 -10.29 40.98 -2.48
CA GLY A 437 -10.74 42.17 -1.76
C GLY A 437 -11.75 41.87 -0.65
N VAL A 438 -11.68 40.68 -0.04
CA VAL A 438 -12.55 40.27 1.07
C VAL A 438 -11.72 39.93 2.29
N GLU A 439 -12.05 40.53 3.44
CA GLU A 439 -11.38 40.20 4.70
C GLU A 439 -11.87 38.82 5.21
N ALA A 440 -11.00 37.82 5.13
CA ALA A 440 -11.21 36.51 5.74
C ALA A 440 -10.34 36.33 6.98
N ARG A 441 -10.80 35.55 7.97
CA ARG A 441 -10.01 35.20 9.15
C ARG A 441 -10.09 33.72 9.47
N VAL A 442 -8.92 33.11 9.72
CA VAL A 442 -8.84 31.71 10.19
C VAL A 442 -9.19 31.61 11.66
N TYR A 443 -10.15 30.74 11.99
CA TYR A 443 -10.41 30.32 13.36
C TYR A 443 -9.26 29.46 13.89
N ARG A 444 -8.71 29.85 15.03
CA ARG A 444 -7.63 29.14 15.73
C ARG A 444 -8.08 28.75 17.13
N GLY A 445 -7.65 27.57 17.57
CA GLY A 445 -7.90 27.05 18.92
C GLY A 445 -6.93 27.66 19.94
N TYR A 446 -7.20 27.42 21.23
CA TYR A 446 -6.41 27.99 22.34
C TYR A 446 -4.90 27.70 22.27
N THR A 447 -4.50 26.53 21.78
CA THR A 447 -3.10 26.06 21.68
C THR A 447 -2.45 26.36 20.34
N SER A 448 -3.21 26.91 19.38
CA SER A 448 -2.68 27.26 18.06
C SER A 448 -1.73 28.45 18.15
N ALA A 449 -0.74 28.54 17.26
CA ALA A 449 0.11 29.72 17.12
C ALA A 449 -0.72 30.96 16.78
N ASP A 450 -0.43 32.07 17.47
CA ASP A 450 -1.05 33.37 17.30
C ASP A 450 -0.44 34.09 16.08
N PRO A 451 -1.24 34.43 15.04
CA PRO A 451 -0.70 35.08 13.85
C PRO A 451 -0.25 36.52 14.10
N ASP A 452 -0.74 37.15 15.18
CA ASP A 452 -0.43 38.55 15.51
C ASP A 452 0.67 38.66 16.59
N ALA A 453 1.22 37.53 17.05
CA ALA A 453 2.26 37.47 18.08
C ALA A 453 3.18 36.25 17.88
N GLU A 454 4.41 36.51 17.41
CA GLU A 454 5.42 35.47 17.15
C GLU A 454 5.74 34.67 18.41
N ASP A 455 5.93 33.35 18.25
CA ASP A 455 6.17 32.37 19.32
C ASP A 455 5.12 32.30 20.45
N ALA A 456 3.99 32.99 20.31
CA ALA A 456 2.88 32.93 21.26
C ALA A 456 1.77 31.99 20.77
N ALA A 457 1.10 31.33 21.72
CA ALA A 457 -0.17 30.66 21.45
C ALA A 457 -1.34 31.65 21.57
N MET A 458 -2.47 31.35 20.93
CA MET A 458 -3.70 32.14 21.03
C MET A 458 -4.12 32.39 22.49
N CYS A 459 -3.87 31.43 23.38
CA CYS A 459 -4.01 31.58 24.82
C CYS A 459 -2.64 31.71 25.50
N LEU A 460 -2.45 32.81 26.24
CA LEU A 460 -1.22 33.07 26.99
C LEU A 460 -1.17 32.37 28.37
N ASP A 461 -2.28 31.79 28.83
CA ASP A 461 -2.36 30.99 30.06
C ASP A 461 -2.78 29.54 29.75
N LEU A 462 -1.92 28.84 29.02
CA LEU A 462 -2.13 27.44 28.64
C LEU A 462 -2.34 26.50 29.85
N PRO A 463 -1.62 26.63 30.97
CA PRO A 463 -1.87 25.81 32.15
C PRO A 463 -3.29 25.98 32.69
N ALA A 464 -3.79 27.21 32.85
CA ALA A 464 -5.16 27.41 33.34
C ALA A 464 -6.21 26.90 32.35
N MET A 465 -5.97 27.11 31.05
CA MET A 465 -6.82 26.56 29.99
C MET A 465 -6.91 25.03 30.05
N GLN A 466 -5.76 24.36 30.23
CA GLN A 466 -5.70 22.90 30.35
C GLN A 466 -6.41 22.42 31.62
N ASP A 467 -6.15 23.04 32.77
CA ASP A 467 -6.82 22.70 34.04
C ASP A 467 -8.35 22.84 33.92
N ALA A 468 -8.85 23.90 33.27
CA ALA A 468 -10.29 24.09 33.05
C ALA A 468 -10.89 23.07 32.07
N ARG A 469 -10.14 22.68 31.03
CA ARG A 469 -10.54 21.65 30.07
C ARG A 469 -10.64 20.28 30.75
N ASP A 470 -9.66 19.95 31.59
CA ASP A 470 -9.61 18.67 32.32
C ASP A 470 -10.72 18.59 33.38
N ALA A 471 -11.04 19.72 34.03
CA ALA A 471 -12.21 19.84 34.89
C ALA A 471 -13.53 19.74 34.11
N GLY A 472 -13.48 19.99 32.80
CA GLY A 472 -14.63 19.92 31.89
C GLY A 472 -15.65 21.04 32.07
N GLY A 473 -15.20 22.18 32.59
CA GLY A 473 -15.97 23.42 32.62
C GLY A 473 -15.85 24.19 31.31
N SER A 474 -16.58 25.30 31.20
CA SER A 474 -16.36 26.27 30.13
C SER A 474 -15.00 26.95 30.32
N ILE A 475 -14.08 26.79 29.37
CA ILE A 475 -12.77 27.45 29.40
C ILE A 475 -12.93 28.98 29.52
N ARG A 476 -13.92 29.57 28.82
CA ARG A 476 -14.16 31.01 28.90
C ARG A 476 -14.57 31.43 30.31
N ALA A 477 -15.54 30.73 30.90
CA ALA A 477 -16.07 31.05 32.23
C ALA A 477 -15.07 30.74 33.36
N ALA A 478 -14.18 29.76 33.18
CA ALA A 478 -13.20 29.38 34.17
C ALA A 478 -11.91 30.23 34.09
N VAL A 479 -11.46 30.54 32.87
CA VAL A 479 -10.10 31.09 32.65
C VAL A 479 -10.14 32.51 32.10
N CYS A 480 -11.00 32.80 31.12
CA CYS A 480 -10.98 34.11 30.46
C CYS A 480 -11.65 35.19 31.31
N GLU A 481 -12.92 34.98 31.67
CA GLU A 481 -13.72 35.93 32.42
C GLU A 481 -14.81 35.21 33.20
N ARG A 482 -15.07 35.66 34.43
CA ARG A 482 -16.14 35.11 35.28
C ARG A 482 -16.75 36.21 36.12
N ARG A 483 -18.06 36.17 36.31
CA ARG A 483 -18.75 37.03 37.29
C ARG A 483 -19.15 36.18 38.50
N VAL A 484 -18.71 36.56 39.68
CA VAL A 484 -19.03 35.89 40.96
C VAL A 484 -19.39 36.97 41.96
N ASP A 485 -20.56 36.85 42.61
CA ASP A 485 -21.07 37.80 43.63
C ASP A 485 -21.02 39.27 43.19
N GLY A 486 -21.34 39.53 41.93
CA GLY A 486 -21.31 40.87 41.35
C GLY A 486 -19.94 41.35 40.87
N LEU A 487 -18.85 40.75 41.33
CA LEU A 487 -17.47 41.05 40.94
C LEU A 487 -17.07 40.34 39.63
N GLN A 488 -16.38 41.05 38.74
CA GLN A 488 -15.88 40.53 37.48
C GLN A 488 -14.39 40.16 37.62
N TYR A 489 -14.09 38.87 37.47
CA TYR A 489 -12.75 38.32 37.40
C TYR A 489 -12.33 38.21 35.94
N LEU A 490 -11.14 38.71 35.61
CA LEU A 490 -10.56 38.66 34.27
C LEU A 490 -9.21 37.97 34.31
N CYS A 491 -8.88 37.24 33.24
CA CYS A 491 -7.54 36.71 33.04
C CYS A 491 -6.52 37.85 33.03
N PRO A 492 -5.33 37.70 33.65
CA PRO A 492 -4.27 38.70 33.58
C PRO A 492 -3.88 39.07 32.14
N PHE A 493 -4.02 38.13 31.21
CA PHE A 493 -3.73 38.31 29.79
C PHE A 493 -4.96 38.64 28.93
N HIS A 494 -6.11 38.92 29.55
CA HIS A 494 -7.39 39.08 28.84
C HIS A 494 -7.31 40.12 27.71
N ALA A 495 -6.74 41.29 27.97
CA ALA A 495 -6.63 42.34 26.95
C ALA A 495 -5.58 42.06 25.86
N LEU A 496 -4.70 41.06 26.06
CA LEU A 496 -3.51 40.84 25.25
C LEU A 496 -3.54 39.54 24.43
N CYS A 497 -4.38 38.57 24.78
CA CYS A 497 -4.32 37.24 24.15
C CYS A 497 -5.05 37.18 22.79
N GLY A 498 -4.51 36.36 21.87
CA GLY A 498 -5.09 36.14 20.54
C GLY A 498 -6.53 35.64 20.56
N MET A 499 -6.93 34.87 21.58
CA MET A 499 -8.32 34.41 21.72
C MET A 499 -9.32 35.56 21.85
N GLN A 500 -8.96 36.66 22.54
CA GLN A 500 -9.85 37.82 22.65
C GLN A 500 -9.85 38.66 21.37
N ARG A 501 -8.68 38.85 20.74
CA ARG A 501 -8.61 39.48 19.40
C ARG A 501 -9.49 38.73 18.39
N GLN A 502 -9.43 37.40 18.37
CA GLN A 502 -10.28 36.58 17.50
C GLN A 502 -11.77 36.74 17.80
N ARG A 503 -12.17 36.85 19.07
CA ARG A 503 -13.58 37.05 19.45
C ARG A 503 -14.12 38.42 19.06
N GLN A 504 -13.25 39.43 19.04
CA GLN A 504 -13.60 40.80 18.65
C GLN A 504 -13.59 40.99 17.13
N ALA A 505 -12.89 40.10 16.41
CA ALA A 505 -12.81 40.14 14.96
C ALA A 505 -14.19 39.94 14.30
N LYS A 506 -14.45 40.73 13.26
CA LYS A 506 -15.66 40.67 12.44
C LYS A 506 -15.30 40.59 10.96
N PRO A 507 -14.58 39.53 10.53
CA PRO A 507 -14.25 39.36 9.12
C PRO A 507 -15.54 39.17 8.30
N GLN A 508 -15.45 39.43 7.00
CA GLN A 508 -16.54 39.12 6.07
C GLN A 508 -16.70 37.60 5.87
N VAL A 509 -15.60 36.84 5.98
CA VAL A 509 -15.60 35.37 5.84
C VAL A 509 -14.85 34.72 7.00
N TRP A 510 -15.47 33.72 7.63
CA TRP A 510 -14.79 32.86 8.61
C TRP A 510 -14.24 31.61 7.93
N LEU A 511 -12.94 31.36 8.11
CA LEU A 511 -12.27 30.14 7.64
C LEU A 511 -12.10 29.19 8.83
N ILE A 512 -12.65 27.99 8.77
CA ILE A 512 -12.66 27.04 9.89
C ILE A 512 -12.10 25.66 9.51
N PRO A 513 -11.46 24.94 10.45
CA PRO A 513 -11.12 23.54 10.21
C PRO A 513 -12.39 22.68 10.18
N HIS A 514 -12.45 21.65 9.32
CA HIS A 514 -13.59 20.71 9.24
C HIS A 514 -14.03 20.17 10.60
N ALA A 515 -13.06 19.85 11.49
CA ALA A 515 -13.32 19.34 12.82
C ALA A 515 -14.20 20.26 13.71
N LEU A 516 -14.24 21.56 13.42
CA LEU A 516 -15.07 22.51 14.15
C LEU A 516 -16.57 22.35 13.81
N LEU A 517 -16.91 21.80 12.64
CA LEU A 517 -18.30 21.56 12.22
C LEU A 517 -19.03 20.57 13.15
N PHE A 518 -18.31 19.62 13.74
CA PHE A 518 -18.85 18.62 14.67
C PHE A 518 -19.00 19.14 16.12
N GLN A 519 -18.54 20.36 16.37
CA GLN A 519 -18.65 21.08 17.65
C GLN A 519 -19.67 22.21 17.54
N SER A 520 -20.22 22.64 18.67
CA SER A 520 -21.11 23.81 18.69
C SER A 520 -20.37 25.04 18.17
N ARG A 521 -21.01 25.80 17.28
CA ARG A 521 -20.46 27.03 16.71
C ARG A 521 -20.05 27.99 17.83
N PRO A 522 -18.80 28.50 17.83
CA PRO A 522 -18.42 29.58 18.73
C PRO A 522 -19.36 30.77 18.57
N SER A 523 -19.91 31.28 19.68
CA SER A 523 -21.02 32.24 19.64
C SER A 523 -20.69 33.58 18.95
N PHE A 524 -19.40 33.93 18.84
CA PHE A 524 -18.94 35.14 18.15
C PHE A 524 -18.84 35.00 16.63
N ILE A 525 -18.79 33.77 16.10
CA ILE A 525 -18.93 33.52 14.66
C ILE A 525 -20.42 33.62 14.36
N PRO A 526 -20.91 34.50 13.47
CA PRO A 526 -22.35 34.58 13.16
C PRO A 526 -22.94 33.25 12.65
N LYS A 527 -24.27 33.04 12.79
CA LYS A 527 -24.95 31.92 12.11
C LYS A 527 -24.75 32.10 10.59
N PRO A 528 -24.18 31.12 9.87
CA PRO A 528 -23.91 31.27 8.44
C PRO A 528 -25.22 31.33 7.64
N ASP A 529 -25.18 32.07 6.53
CA ASP A 529 -26.19 31.97 5.48
C ASP A 529 -25.83 30.87 4.47
N ALA A 530 -24.53 30.59 4.32
CA ALA A 530 -24.01 29.49 3.53
C ALA A 530 -22.71 28.93 4.11
N LEU A 531 -22.51 27.63 3.90
CA LEU A 531 -21.28 26.92 4.23
C LEU A 531 -20.58 26.46 2.94
N VAL A 532 -19.27 26.58 2.85
CA VAL A 532 -18.47 25.92 1.81
C VAL A 532 -17.63 24.84 2.48
N ILE A 533 -17.74 23.59 2.00
CA ILE A 533 -16.90 22.49 2.46
C ILE A 533 -16.02 22.07 1.28
N ASP A 534 -14.76 22.46 1.35
CA ASP A 534 -13.76 22.09 0.36
C ASP A 534 -12.98 20.86 0.83
N GLU A 535 -12.76 19.92 -0.08
CA GLU A 535 -12.21 18.58 0.17
C GLU A 535 -13.10 17.68 1.04
N GLY A 536 -12.80 16.37 1.04
CA GLY A 536 -13.59 15.37 1.77
C GLY A 536 -13.48 15.51 3.29
N PHE A 537 -14.63 15.55 3.97
CA PHE A 537 -14.74 15.70 5.44
C PHE A 537 -15.47 14.54 6.13
N THR A 538 -16.11 13.65 5.36
CA THR A 538 -16.93 12.53 5.87
C THR A 538 -16.13 11.57 6.75
N MET A 539 -14.89 11.25 6.36
CA MET A 539 -14.04 10.37 7.16
C MET A 539 -13.69 10.98 8.52
N GLY A 540 -13.61 12.31 8.62
CA GLY A 540 -13.38 13.03 9.89
C GLY A 540 -14.59 13.00 10.85
N ALA A 541 -15.75 12.54 10.39
CA ALA A 541 -16.92 12.32 11.23
C ALA A 541 -16.88 10.98 11.98
N LEU A 542 -16.02 10.05 11.55
CA LEU A 542 -15.90 8.73 12.16
C LEU A 542 -14.95 8.81 13.37
N PRO A 543 -15.30 8.19 14.53
CA PRO A 543 -14.44 8.23 15.70
C PRO A 543 -13.24 7.29 15.54
N ASP A 544 -12.03 7.77 15.84
CA ASP A 544 -10.81 6.95 15.82
C ASP A 544 -10.86 5.78 16.82
N LYS A 545 -11.51 5.99 17.97
CA LYS A 545 -11.66 5.00 19.04
C LYS A 545 -13.06 5.04 19.65
N PRO A 546 -13.63 3.88 20.04
CA PRO A 546 -14.88 3.86 20.79
C PRO A 546 -14.69 4.48 22.18
N ALA A 547 -15.75 5.12 22.69
CA ALA A 547 -15.86 5.42 24.11
C ALA A 547 -16.38 4.16 24.84
N CYS A 548 -15.66 3.68 25.84
CA CYS A 548 -16.01 2.47 26.57
C CYS A 548 -16.36 2.78 28.03
N MET A 549 -17.31 2.03 28.59
CA MET A 549 -17.66 2.08 30.01
C MET A 549 -18.06 0.69 30.51
N SER A 550 -17.55 0.27 31.66
CA SER A 550 -17.94 -1.01 32.26
C SER A 550 -19.35 -0.93 32.84
N LEU A 551 -20.05 -2.06 32.88
CA LEU A 551 -21.37 -2.14 33.51
C LEU A 551 -21.32 -1.78 35.01
N ASP A 552 -20.21 -2.09 35.68
CA ASP A 552 -20.02 -1.72 37.08
C ASP A 552 -19.80 -0.21 37.26
N ALA A 553 -19.11 0.46 36.33
CA ALA A 553 -18.99 1.91 36.34
C ALA A 553 -20.37 2.59 36.19
N ILE A 554 -21.24 2.08 35.29
CA ILE A 554 -22.62 2.58 35.16
C ILE A 554 -23.41 2.39 36.47
N LYS A 555 -23.20 1.25 37.15
CA LYS A 555 -23.89 0.91 38.41
C LYS A 555 -23.42 1.77 39.58
N GLN A 556 -22.12 2.07 39.65
CA GLN A 556 -21.50 2.80 40.76
C GLN A 556 -21.55 4.33 40.60
N ALA A 557 -21.83 4.81 39.38
CA ALA A 557 -21.95 6.23 39.09
C ALA A 557 -22.94 6.95 40.04
N PRO A 558 -22.55 8.05 40.72
CA PRO A 558 -23.41 8.74 41.68
C PRO A 558 -24.65 9.33 41.00
N PHE A 559 -25.76 9.48 41.73
CA PHE A 559 -27.01 10.06 41.22
C PHE A 559 -27.19 11.54 41.58
N GLU A 560 -26.44 12.02 42.57
CA GLU A 560 -26.63 13.34 43.19
C GLU A 560 -25.67 14.41 42.66
N ARG A 561 -26.06 15.66 42.92
CA ARG A 561 -25.20 16.84 42.88
C ARG A 561 -24.82 17.12 44.33
N ASP A 562 -23.53 17.04 44.68
CA ASP A 562 -23.05 17.05 46.09
C ASP A 562 -23.41 18.32 46.91
N ASP A 563 -24.07 19.31 46.32
CA ASP A 563 -24.25 20.64 46.91
C ASP A 563 -25.61 20.89 47.59
N ASP A 564 -26.63 20.04 47.39
CA ASP A 564 -27.92 20.15 48.08
C ASP A 564 -28.28 18.81 48.70
N GLY A 565 -28.14 18.69 50.02
CA GLY A 565 -28.37 17.47 50.83
C GLY A 565 -29.77 16.88 50.81
N SER A 566 -30.56 17.04 49.75
CA SER A 566 -31.78 16.28 49.51
C SER A 566 -31.47 15.00 48.73
N VAL A 567 -31.22 13.91 49.47
CA VAL A 567 -31.08 12.53 48.98
C VAL A 567 -32.35 12.00 48.27
N PHE A 568 -33.42 12.82 48.19
CA PHE A 568 -34.74 12.45 47.68
C PHE A 568 -35.32 13.43 46.66
N SER A 569 -34.56 13.80 45.62
CA SER A 569 -35.16 14.45 44.46
C SER A 569 -35.78 13.39 43.53
N ASN A 570 -37.00 13.65 43.00
CA ASN A 570 -37.61 12.77 41.99
C ASN A 570 -36.66 12.53 40.80
N ALA A 571 -35.82 13.52 40.47
CA ALA A 571 -34.78 13.44 39.45
C ALA A 571 -33.73 12.34 39.69
N ALA A 572 -33.24 12.18 40.93
CA ALA A 572 -32.28 11.13 41.27
C ALA A 572 -32.92 9.74 41.19
N ASN A 573 -34.15 9.59 41.68
CA ASN A 573 -34.93 8.35 41.60
C ASN A 573 -35.23 7.96 40.15
N ASP A 574 -35.61 8.92 39.31
CA ASP A 574 -35.86 8.71 37.87
C ASP A 574 -34.59 8.25 37.16
N LEU A 575 -33.45 8.88 37.45
CA LEU A 575 -32.17 8.51 36.85
C LEU A 575 -31.70 7.13 37.32
N GLN A 576 -31.86 6.83 38.61
CA GLN A 576 -31.58 5.50 39.16
C GLN A 576 -32.44 4.43 38.50
N SER A 577 -33.72 4.70 38.31
CA SER A 577 -34.66 3.80 37.64
C SER A 577 -34.26 3.57 36.18
N ALA A 578 -33.91 4.65 35.44
CA ALA A 578 -33.47 4.57 34.05
C ALA A 578 -32.18 3.77 33.89
N ARG A 579 -31.14 4.04 34.70
CA ARG A 579 -29.89 3.26 34.67
C ARG A 579 -30.11 1.81 35.11
N GLY A 580 -30.99 1.57 36.08
CA GLY A 580 -31.37 0.23 36.50
C GLY A 580 -32.03 -0.57 35.37
N ALA A 581 -32.93 0.06 34.60
CA ALA A 581 -33.51 -0.52 33.39
C ALA A 581 -32.45 -0.84 32.33
N LEU A 582 -31.55 0.10 32.06
CA LEU A 582 -30.45 -0.11 31.13
C LEU A 582 -29.55 -1.27 31.57
N LEU A 583 -29.12 -1.31 32.83
CA LEU A 583 -28.27 -2.39 33.34
C LEU A 583 -28.93 -3.77 33.26
N ARG A 584 -30.25 -3.85 33.49
CA ARG A 584 -31.00 -5.10 33.26
C ARG A 584 -31.00 -5.49 31.80
N ALA A 585 -31.26 -4.54 30.90
CA ALA A 585 -31.21 -4.76 29.46
C ALA A 585 -29.83 -5.24 28.99
N LEU A 586 -28.76 -4.57 29.42
CA LEU A 586 -27.39 -4.93 29.05
C LEU A 586 -27.00 -6.32 29.56
N ARG A 587 -27.46 -6.72 30.74
CA ARG A 587 -27.22 -8.07 31.30
C ARG A 587 -28.05 -9.16 30.65
N ALA A 588 -29.18 -8.81 30.04
CA ALA A 588 -30.04 -9.75 29.32
C ALA A 588 -29.53 -10.09 27.91
N HIS A 589 -28.46 -9.44 27.43
CA HIS A 589 -27.79 -9.86 26.20
C HIS A 589 -26.88 -11.06 26.49
N ASP A 590 -27.21 -12.22 25.92
CA ASP A 590 -26.45 -13.45 26.13
C ASP A 590 -25.05 -13.37 25.49
N GLU A 591 -24.97 -12.81 24.28
CA GLU A 591 -23.73 -12.68 23.50
C GLU A 591 -23.21 -11.24 23.45
N ASP A 592 -21.91 -11.11 23.20
CA ASP A 592 -21.29 -9.83 22.87
C ASP A 592 -21.66 -9.44 21.43
N GLY A 593 -21.94 -8.16 21.19
CA GLY A 593 -22.46 -7.72 19.90
C GLY A 593 -23.23 -6.40 19.97
N PRO A 594 -23.90 -6.01 18.88
CA PRO A 594 -24.70 -4.80 18.82
C PRO A 594 -25.89 -4.87 19.78
N LEU A 595 -26.29 -3.73 20.36
CA LEU A 595 -27.45 -3.69 21.25
C LEU A 595 -28.76 -3.95 20.50
N SER A 596 -29.59 -4.84 21.04
CA SER A 596 -30.92 -5.17 20.52
C SER A 596 -31.97 -4.16 20.99
N ARG A 597 -32.76 -3.65 20.04
CA ARG A 597 -33.93 -2.81 20.31
C ARG A 597 -34.97 -3.54 21.16
N GLU A 598 -35.23 -4.81 20.83
CA GLU A 598 -36.23 -5.63 21.51
C GLU A 598 -35.90 -5.77 23.00
N ILE A 599 -34.64 -6.12 23.32
CA ILE A 599 -34.19 -6.29 24.71
C ILE A 599 -34.25 -4.96 25.47
N LEU A 600 -33.85 -3.84 24.85
CA LEU A 600 -33.95 -2.52 25.46
C LEU A 600 -35.40 -2.17 25.82
N LEU A 601 -36.34 -2.37 24.89
CA LEU A 601 -37.76 -2.08 25.10
C LEU A 601 -38.39 -3.00 26.14
N GLN A 602 -38.06 -4.30 26.13
CA GLN A 602 -38.54 -5.29 27.10
C GLN A 602 -38.20 -4.89 28.54
N HIS A 603 -37.05 -4.24 28.75
CA HIS A 603 -36.61 -3.77 30.06
C HIS A 603 -36.97 -2.31 30.36
N GLY A 604 -37.78 -1.66 29.52
CA GLY A 604 -38.33 -0.32 29.73
C GLY A 604 -37.40 0.83 29.30
N VAL A 605 -36.35 0.55 28.53
CA VAL A 605 -35.48 1.58 27.96
C VAL A 605 -36.10 2.10 26.65
N THR A 606 -36.92 3.15 26.77
CA THR A 606 -37.60 3.79 25.63
C THR A 606 -36.91 5.08 25.21
N LYS A 607 -37.25 5.62 24.03
CA LYS A 607 -36.78 6.94 23.56
C LYS A 607 -37.00 8.03 24.62
N THR A 608 -38.19 8.06 25.21
CA THR A 608 -38.57 9.05 26.24
C THR A 608 -37.72 8.90 27.50
N VAL A 609 -37.50 7.66 27.96
CA VAL A 609 -36.63 7.38 29.11
C VAL A 609 -35.20 7.81 28.81
N ALA A 610 -34.66 7.48 27.63
CA ALA A 610 -33.32 7.88 27.23
C ALA A 610 -33.18 9.41 27.12
N ALA A 611 -34.19 10.11 26.58
CA ALA A 611 -34.21 11.57 26.51
C ALA A 611 -34.25 12.25 27.89
N ASN A 612 -35.05 11.71 28.81
CA ASN A 612 -35.09 12.22 30.18
C ASN A 612 -33.78 11.93 30.92
N ALA A 613 -33.25 10.70 30.81
CA ALA A 613 -31.98 10.32 31.42
C ALA A 613 -30.81 11.16 30.91
N TYR A 614 -30.74 11.44 29.59
CA TYR A 614 -29.77 12.37 29.01
C TYR A 614 -29.77 13.74 29.72
N ARG A 615 -30.95 14.33 29.90
CA ARG A 615 -31.10 15.63 30.59
C ARG A 615 -30.66 15.53 32.05
N LEU A 616 -31.08 14.48 32.75
CA LEU A 616 -30.74 14.23 34.16
C LEU A 616 -29.24 13.99 34.36
N GLU A 617 -28.55 13.33 33.43
CA GLU A 617 -27.09 13.19 33.48
C GLU A 617 -26.40 14.55 33.44
N TRP A 618 -26.79 15.43 32.52
CA TRP A 618 -26.21 16.78 32.43
C TRP A 618 -26.47 17.62 33.69
N MET A 619 -27.59 17.39 34.40
CA MET A 619 -27.87 18.05 35.68
C MET A 619 -26.87 17.68 36.79
N ARG A 620 -26.15 16.56 36.66
CA ARG A 620 -25.09 16.15 37.60
C ARG A 620 -23.79 16.94 37.41
N GLN A 621 -23.64 17.74 36.35
CA GLN A 621 -22.39 18.43 36.08
C GLN A 621 -21.96 19.29 37.29
N ARG A 622 -20.74 19.06 37.79
CA ARG A 622 -20.16 19.83 38.88
C ARG A 622 -19.40 21.02 38.34
N GLU A 623 -19.65 22.19 38.90
CA GLU A 623 -18.91 23.41 38.58
C GLU A 623 -17.52 23.32 39.20
N PRO A 624 -16.43 23.44 38.43
CA PRO A 624 -15.07 23.30 38.97
C PRO A 624 -14.66 24.36 39.99
N GLY A 625 -15.41 25.47 40.12
CA GLY A 625 -15.03 26.59 40.98
C GLY A 625 -13.77 27.36 40.53
N ILE A 626 -13.24 27.06 39.34
CA ILE A 626 -12.06 27.74 38.79
C ILE A 626 -12.43 29.17 38.41
N THR A 627 -11.62 30.14 38.83
CA THR A 627 -11.76 31.56 38.49
C THR A 627 -10.50 32.09 37.81
N PRO A 628 -10.62 33.12 36.97
CA PRO A 628 -9.47 33.81 36.41
C PRO A 628 -8.54 34.36 37.51
N GLY A 629 -7.22 34.21 37.33
CA GLY A 629 -6.21 34.64 38.31
C GLY A 629 -6.02 33.69 39.51
N MET A 630 -6.76 32.58 39.59
CA MET A 630 -6.60 31.59 40.65
C MET A 630 -5.18 30.99 40.67
N PRO A 631 -4.51 30.91 41.84
CA PRO A 631 -3.16 30.34 41.94
C PRO A 631 -3.08 28.91 41.40
N PRO A 632 -2.00 28.51 40.68
CA PRO A 632 -1.92 27.21 40.01
C PRO A 632 -2.21 25.99 40.90
N LYS A 633 -1.74 26.00 42.15
CA LYS A 633 -1.98 24.90 43.10
C LYS A 633 -3.46 24.76 43.45
N ALA A 634 -4.13 25.86 43.76
CA ALA A 634 -5.56 25.87 44.09
C ALA A 634 -6.40 25.47 42.87
N ARG A 635 -6.06 25.99 41.69
CA ARG A 635 -6.73 25.68 40.43
C ARG A 635 -6.65 24.19 40.06
N ARG A 636 -5.46 23.58 40.17
CA ARG A 636 -5.28 22.14 39.94
C ARG A 636 -6.07 21.29 40.93
N ALA A 637 -6.09 21.68 42.20
CA ALA A 637 -6.90 21.00 43.21
C ALA A 637 -8.40 21.07 42.88
N ALA A 638 -8.88 22.25 42.47
CA ALA A 638 -10.27 22.46 42.06
C ALA A 638 -10.63 21.65 40.79
N ALA A 639 -9.74 21.61 39.80
CA ALA A 639 -9.92 20.78 38.61
C ALA A 639 -9.99 19.28 38.94
N ALA A 640 -9.04 18.80 39.75
CA ALA A 640 -8.97 17.40 40.16
C ALA A 640 -10.19 16.96 40.98
N ALA A 641 -10.78 17.85 41.76
CA ALA A 641 -11.97 17.56 42.58
C ALA A 641 -13.22 17.19 41.75
N VAL A 642 -13.32 17.66 40.50
CA VAL A 642 -14.52 17.43 39.66
C VAL A 642 -14.26 16.65 38.37
N ALA A 643 -12.99 16.55 37.92
CA ALA A 643 -12.64 16.00 36.60
C ALA A 643 -13.17 14.58 36.37
N ALA A 644 -13.00 13.67 37.33
CA ALA A 644 -13.45 12.28 37.22
C ALA A 644 -14.98 12.18 37.08
N HIS A 645 -15.71 12.87 37.96
CA HIS A 645 -17.18 12.93 37.93
C HIS A 645 -17.72 13.52 36.64
N ASN A 646 -17.17 14.66 36.21
CA ASN A 646 -17.61 15.32 34.98
C ASN A 646 -17.28 14.50 33.72
N LYS A 647 -16.17 13.75 33.72
CA LYS A 647 -15.84 12.81 32.64
C LYS A 647 -16.84 11.66 32.58
N GLU A 648 -17.14 11.03 33.72
CA GLU A 648 -18.13 9.95 33.81
C GLU A 648 -19.52 10.42 33.36
N MET A 649 -19.96 11.59 33.83
CA MET A 649 -21.22 12.21 33.41
C MET A 649 -21.30 12.37 31.89
N ARG A 650 -20.24 12.88 31.24
CA ARG A 650 -20.23 13.02 29.77
C ARG A 650 -20.30 11.68 29.04
N LEU A 651 -19.65 10.64 29.57
CA LEU A 651 -19.72 9.31 28.98
C LEU A 651 -21.15 8.76 29.03
N LEU A 652 -21.83 8.90 30.18
CA LEU A 652 -23.22 8.47 30.36
C LEU A 652 -24.20 9.32 29.54
N ALA A 653 -24.06 10.64 29.56
CA ALA A 653 -24.85 11.53 28.72
C ALA A 653 -24.66 11.21 27.24
N GLY A 654 -23.42 10.93 26.82
CA GLY A 654 -23.12 10.48 25.46
C GLY A 654 -23.79 9.15 25.11
N LEU A 655 -23.84 8.20 26.04
CA LEU A 655 -24.55 6.92 25.87
C LEU A 655 -26.06 7.12 25.73
N TRP A 656 -26.68 7.90 26.61
CA TRP A 656 -28.11 8.19 26.53
C TRP A 656 -28.50 8.97 25.28
N ALA A 657 -27.63 9.86 24.79
CA ALA A 657 -27.83 10.57 23.54
C ALA A 657 -27.92 9.60 22.35
N GLU A 658 -27.01 8.62 22.27
CA GLU A 658 -27.04 7.58 21.23
C GLU A 658 -28.22 6.63 21.40
N LEU A 659 -28.55 6.21 22.63
CA LEU A 659 -29.74 5.39 22.88
C LEU A 659 -31.02 6.09 22.43
N ARG A 660 -31.15 7.39 22.71
CA ARG A 660 -32.29 8.19 22.26
C ARG A 660 -32.38 8.20 20.72
N THR A 661 -31.26 8.43 20.04
CA THR A 661 -31.22 8.43 18.57
C THR A 661 -31.54 7.06 17.99
N PHE A 662 -30.97 5.99 18.54
CA PHE A 662 -31.24 4.61 18.11
C PHE A 662 -32.72 4.22 18.32
N LEU A 663 -33.30 4.58 19.47
CA LEU A 663 -34.68 4.25 19.81
C LEU A 663 -35.71 5.08 19.04
N GLU A 664 -35.30 6.23 18.49
CA GLU A 664 -36.11 7.00 17.54
C GLU A 664 -36.24 6.31 16.18
N GLY A 665 -35.18 5.64 15.73
CA GLY A 665 -35.21 4.84 14.51
C GLY A 665 -36.00 3.53 14.67
N SER A 666 -36.05 2.74 13.60
CA SER A 666 -36.74 1.43 13.55
C SER A 666 -35.80 0.22 13.53
N ALA A 667 -34.48 0.44 13.48
CA ALA A 667 -33.49 -0.62 13.38
C ALA A 667 -33.57 -1.63 14.55
N ALA A 668 -33.47 -2.92 14.22
CA ALA A 668 -33.55 -4.01 15.21
C ALA A 668 -32.34 -4.05 16.14
N ALA A 669 -31.16 -3.66 15.66
CA ALA A 669 -29.92 -3.62 16.42
C ALA A 669 -29.11 -2.36 16.09
N SER A 670 -28.34 -1.87 17.07
CA SER A 670 -27.59 -0.62 16.92
C SER A 670 -26.28 -0.80 16.16
N GLY A 671 -26.06 0.04 15.15
CA GLY A 671 -24.76 0.17 14.47
C GLY A 671 -23.71 0.97 15.25
N ARG A 672 -24.09 1.60 16.38
CA ARG A 672 -23.23 2.52 17.16
C ARG A 672 -22.96 2.10 18.60
N LEU A 673 -23.77 1.18 19.14
CA LEU A 673 -23.69 0.71 20.52
C LEU A 673 -23.49 -0.80 20.56
N TYR A 674 -22.39 -1.24 21.17
CA TYR A 674 -22.01 -2.65 21.25
C TYR A 674 -21.67 -3.06 22.68
N LEU A 675 -22.01 -4.29 23.05
CA LEU A 675 -21.43 -4.96 24.22
C LEU A 675 -20.20 -5.75 23.79
N ARG A 676 -19.13 -5.65 24.60
CA ARG A 676 -17.89 -6.40 24.39
C ARG A 676 -17.29 -6.80 25.72
N TYR A 677 -16.70 -7.98 25.80
CA TYR A 677 -15.85 -8.38 26.89
C TYR A 677 -14.44 -7.79 26.71
N ASP A 678 -14.06 -6.90 27.60
CA ASP A 678 -12.71 -6.36 27.68
C ASP A 678 -11.83 -7.38 28.42
N ARG A 679 -10.86 -7.94 27.70
CA ARG A 679 -9.94 -8.95 28.26
C ARG A 679 -8.89 -8.34 29.19
N GLU A 680 -8.53 -7.08 29.02
CA GLU A 680 -7.56 -6.41 29.89
C GLU A 680 -8.19 -6.04 31.23
N ALA A 681 -9.45 -5.57 31.19
CA ALA A 681 -10.20 -5.20 32.39
C ALA A 681 -11.04 -6.36 32.98
N GLU A 682 -11.01 -7.54 32.37
CA GLU A 682 -11.79 -8.74 32.72
C GLU A 682 -13.29 -8.49 32.96
N CYS A 683 -13.89 -7.55 32.24
CA CYS A 683 -15.29 -7.15 32.43
C CYS A 683 -16.02 -6.87 31.11
N ARG A 684 -17.35 -6.97 31.13
CA ARG A 684 -18.19 -6.50 30.02
C ARG A 684 -18.24 -4.97 30.03
N VAL A 685 -18.00 -4.39 28.86
CA VAL A 685 -18.09 -2.96 28.59
C VAL A 685 -19.14 -2.68 27.51
N ILE A 686 -19.79 -1.53 27.62
CA ILE A 686 -20.52 -0.94 26.50
C ILE A 686 -19.59 -0.03 25.72
N GLU A 687 -19.49 -0.28 24.41
CA GLU A 687 -18.76 0.55 23.45
C GLU A 687 -19.73 1.45 22.71
N ARG A 688 -19.38 2.74 22.64
CA ARG A 688 -20.11 3.75 21.89
C ARG A 688 -19.22 4.33 20.79
N ARG A 689 -19.68 4.22 19.55
CA ARG A 689 -19.08 4.84 18.35
C ARG A 689 -20.06 5.85 17.76
N SER A 690 -20.05 7.07 18.31
CA SER A 690 -20.90 8.17 17.84
C SER A 690 -20.43 8.71 16.50
N LEU A 691 -21.36 8.91 15.57
CA LEU A 691 -21.11 9.65 14.34
C LEU A 691 -20.99 11.15 14.64
N GLY A 692 -19.96 11.80 14.11
CA GLY A 692 -19.84 13.25 14.08
C GLY A 692 -20.79 13.86 13.06
N THR A 693 -21.95 14.34 13.50
CA THR A 693 -22.85 15.11 12.63
C THR A 693 -22.57 16.61 12.79
N VAL A 694 -22.58 17.35 11.67
CA VAL A 694 -22.47 18.81 11.67
C VAL A 694 -23.54 19.37 12.60
N ARG A 695 -23.11 20.17 13.58
CA ARG A 695 -24.03 20.65 14.62
C ARG A 695 -25.05 21.61 14.02
N THR A 696 -26.29 21.53 14.48
CA THR A 696 -27.40 22.40 14.06
C THR A 696 -27.10 23.90 14.22
N SER A 697 -26.16 24.28 15.10
CA SER A 697 -25.65 25.66 15.20
C SER A 697 -24.97 26.19 13.93
N TRP A 698 -24.57 25.29 13.02
CA TRP A 698 -24.01 25.55 11.69
C TRP A 698 -25.04 25.38 10.56
N SER A 699 -26.31 25.09 10.89
CA SER A 699 -27.36 24.81 9.89
C SER A 699 -27.50 25.94 8.87
N ALA A 700 -27.15 25.63 7.63
CA ALA A 700 -27.24 26.45 6.42
C ALA A 700 -27.03 25.53 5.20
N PRO A 701 -27.45 25.93 3.99
CA PRO A 701 -27.05 25.24 2.76
C PRO A 701 -25.53 25.18 2.66
N ALA A 702 -24.99 24.00 2.38
CA ALA A 702 -23.58 23.78 2.15
C ALA A 702 -23.30 23.51 0.67
N LEU A 703 -22.20 24.05 0.15
CA LEU A 703 -21.61 23.69 -1.13
C LEU A 703 -20.40 22.78 -0.88
N LEU A 704 -20.50 21.53 -1.34
CA LEU A 704 -19.46 20.52 -1.20
C LEU A 704 -18.72 20.37 -2.52
N LEU A 705 -17.40 20.57 -2.49
CA LEU A 705 -16.53 20.45 -3.66
C LEU A 705 -15.40 19.47 -3.37
N ASP A 706 -15.45 18.31 -4.01
CA ASP A 706 -14.47 17.25 -3.80
C ASP A 706 -14.25 16.46 -5.11
N ALA A 707 -13.00 16.13 -5.40
CA ALA A 707 -12.67 15.28 -6.55
C ALA A 707 -13.14 13.83 -6.34
N THR A 708 -13.23 13.41 -5.09
CA THR A 708 -13.59 12.07 -4.66
C THR A 708 -14.92 12.05 -3.90
N LEU A 709 -15.82 12.97 -4.21
CA LEU A 709 -17.10 13.14 -3.52
C LEU A 709 -17.86 11.79 -3.36
N PRO A 710 -18.19 11.37 -2.12
CA PRO A 710 -18.98 10.17 -1.87
C PRO A 710 -20.45 10.35 -2.24
N GLU A 711 -21.19 9.24 -2.26
CA GLU A 711 -22.63 9.27 -2.50
C GLU A 711 -23.39 10.01 -1.38
N PRO A 712 -24.58 10.58 -1.69
CA PRO A 712 -25.41 11.26 -0.69
C PRO A 712 -25.71 10.45 0.57
N ALA A 713 -25.75 9.12 0.46
CA ALA A 713 -25.95 8.21 1.60
C ALA A 713 -24.85 8.33 2.68
N LEU A 714 -23.62 8.74 2.33
CA LEU A 714 -22.56 9.03 3.30
C LEU A 714 -22.54 10.50 3.71
N LEU A 715 -22.96 11.41 2.84
CA LEU A 715 -22.92 12.85 3.09
C LEU A 715 -24.04 13.31 4.01
N ALA A 716 -25.28 12.88 3.76
CA ALA A 716 -26.46 13.37 4.47
C ALA A 716 -26.45 13.06 5.98
N PRO A 717 -26.07 11.85 6.45
CA PRO A 717 -25.96 11.59 7.90
C PRO A 717 -24.89 12.42 8.60
N VAL A 718 -23.82 12.76 7.87
CA VAL A 718 -22.72 13.59 8.39
C VAL A 718 -23.12 15.06 8.43
N LEU A 719 -23.82 15.57 7.41
CA LEU A 719 -24.34 16.95 7.41
C LEU A 719 -25.54 17.15 8.34
N GLY A 720 -26.35 16.12 8.53
CA GLY A 720 -27.60 16.19 9.28
C GLY A 720 -28.80 16.69 8.46
N HIS A 721 -28.67 16.80 7.14
CA HIS A 721 -29.75 17.21 6.23
C HIS A 721 -29.49 16.71 4.78
N PRO A 722 -30.48 16.77 3.87
CA PRO A 722 -30.35 16.26 2.50
C PRO A 722 -29.22 16.91 1.68
N VAL A 723 -28.70 16.14 0.71
CA VAL A 723 -27.64 16.56 -0.21
C VAL A 723 -28.01 16.18 -1.64
N GLU A 724 -27.95 17.15 -2.54
CA GLU A 724 -28.16 16.97 -3.98
C GLU A 724 -26.83 17.03 -4.72
N VAL A 725 -26.49 15.98 -5.47
CA VAL A 725 -25.32 16.01 -6.38
C VAL A 725 -25.72 16.77 -7.63
N ARG A 726 -25.18 17.97 -7.80
CA ARG A 726 -25.49 18.88 -8.93
C ARG A 726 -24.66 18.61 -10.16
N ALA A 727 -23.44 18.09 -10.00
CA ALA A 727 -22.55 17.83 -11.13
C ALA A 727 -21.50 16.76 -10.80
N ASP A 728 -21.07 16.04 -11.84
CA ASP A 728 -19.86 15.21 -11.87
C ASP A 728 -19.00 15.70 -13.03
N ILE A 729 -17.97 16.49 -12.70
CA ILE A 729 -17.17 17.27 -13.64
C ILE A 729 -15.75 16.70 -13.67
N THR A 730 -15.41 16.11 -14.80
CA THR A 730 -14.07 15.59 -15.09
C THR A 730 -13.54 16.20 -16.37
N ALA A 731 -12.21 16.33 -16.47
CA ALA A 731 -11.58 16.98 -17.61
C ALA A 731 -10.55 16.04 -18.27
N ARG A 732 -10.38 16.20 -19.58
CA ARG A 732 -9.35 15.48 -20.34
C ARG A 732 -7.98 15.95 -19.88
N TRP A 733 -7.13 15.00 -19.54
CA TRP A 733 -5.74 15.27 -19.18
C TRP A 733 -4.98 15.87 -20.36
N SER A 734 -3.95 16.63 -20.01
CA SER A 734 -3.05 17.21 -20.99
C SER A 734 -2.42 16.11 -21.86
N PRO A 735 -2.28 16.32 -23.19
CA PRO A 735 -1.58 15.38 -24.06
C PRO A 735 -0.09 15.23 -23.72
N TYR A 736 0.45 16.10 -22.85
CA TYR A 736 1.81 16.05 -22.33
C TYR A 736 1.94 15.19 -21.06
N VAL A 737 0.89 14.47 -20.67
CA VAL A 737 0.92 13.50 -19.58
C VAL A 737 0.58 12.12 -20.09
N ARG A 738 1.49 11.16 -19.86
CA ARG A 738 1.28 9.76 -20.21
C ARG A 738 0.96 8.91 -19.01
N THR A 739 -0.10 8.14 -19.09
CA THR A 739 -0.62 7.33 -17.98
C THR A 739 -0.62 5.87 -18.37
N ARG A 740 0.06 5.05 -17.58
CA ARG A 740 0.10 3.60 -17.74
C ARG A 740 -0.36 2.92 -16.47
N GLN A 741 -1.28 1.98 -16.58
CA GLN A 741 -1.64 1.10 -15.48
C GLN A 741 -0.99 -0.27 -15.65
N ILE A 742 -0.26 -0.71 -14.62
CA ILE A 742 0.49 -1.97 -14.59
C ILE A 742 -0.28 -2.97 -13.72
N VAL A 743 -0.86 -3.98 -14.37
CA VAL A 743 -1.75 -4.99 -13.76
C VAL A 743 -1.02 -6.32 -13.51
N GLY A 744 -1.53 -7.15 -12.61
CA GLY A 744 -0.94 -8.44 -12.21
C GLY A 744 0.26 -8.30 -11.28
N ALA A 745 0.56 -7.09 -10.79
CA ALA A 745 1.75 -6.83 -9.99
C ALA A 745 1.65 -7.43 -8.57
N PRO A 746 2.74 -7.96 -8.00
CA PRO A 746 2.75 -8.57 -6.67
C PRO A 746 2.79 -7.53 -5.53
N VAL A 747 1.86 -6.57 -5.54
CA VAL A 747 1.84 -5.37 -4.68
C VAL A 747 0.97 -5.49 -3.43
N THR A 748 0.43 -6.68 -3.11
CA THR A 748 -0.31 -6.87 -1.85
C THR A 748 0.62 -6.83 -0.65
N ALA A 749 0.13 -6.38 0.52
CA ALA A 749 0.96 -6.32 1.74
C ALA A 749 1.64 -7.66 2.04
N ARG A 750 0.91 -8.77 1.85
CA ARG A 750 1.47 -10.11 1.95
C ARG A 750 2.56 -10.37 0.96
N LYS A 751 2.44 -10.00 -0.33
CA LYS A 751 3.43 -10.25 -1.39
C LYS A 751 4.66 -9.34 -1.28
N LEU A 752 4.50 -8.11 -0.79
CA LEU A 752 5.57 -7.17 -0.49
C LEU A 752 6.29 -7.47 0.84
N GLY A 753 5.70 -8.30 1.70
CA GLY A 753 6.27 -8.62 3.00
C GLY A 753 6.21 -7.44 3.96
N ILE A 754 5.14 -6.65 3.91
CA ILE A 754 4.91 -5.46 4.75
C ILE A 754 3.73 -5.67 5.71
N ILE A 755 3.48 -6.94 6.10
CA ILE A 755 2.48 -7.26 7.11
C ILE A 755 3.07 -6.92 8.48
N GLU A 756 2.36 -6.11 9.24
CA GLU A 756 2.73 -5.70 10.60
C GLU A 756 2.95 -6.91 11.53
N GLY A 757 3.96 -6.83 12.41
CA GLY A 757 4.31 -7.91 13.35
C GLY A 757 4.98 -9.15 12.74
N LYS A 758 5.37 -9.11 11.46
CA LYS A 758 6.13 -10.18 10.80
C LYS A 758 7.40 -9.63 10.14
N GLU A 759 8.55 -9.96 10.72
CA GLU A 759 9.85 -9.68 10.10
C GLU A 759 10.17 -10.68 9.00
N PHE A 760 10.86 -10.20 7.96
CA PHE A 760 11.32 -11.01 6.84
C PHE A 760 12.81 -10.72 6.64
N ASP A 761 13.65 -11.76 6.68
CA ASP A 761 15.11 -11.62 6.68
C ASP A 761 15.72 -11.04 5.39
N MET A 762 14.97 -10.98 4.28
CA MET A 762 15.47 -10.48 2.98
C MET A 762 14.40 -9.67 2.22
N PRO A 763 14.80 -8.63 1.44
CA PRO A 763 13.90 -7.95 0.52
C PRO A 763 13.30 -8.96 -0.45
N ARG A 764 11.96 -8.97 -0.56
CA ARG A 764 11.30 -9.86 -1.50
C ARG A 764 11.65 -9.45 -2.92
N ARG A 765 11.75 -10.44 -3.82
CA ARG A 765 12.01 -10.21 -5.26
C ARG A 765 11.10 -9.13 -5.87
N SER A 766 9.84 -9.06 -5.43
CA SER A 766 8.91 -8.01 -5.85
C SER A 766 9.37 -6.59 -5.50
N VAL A 767 9.98 -6.37 -4.34
CA VAL A 767 10.54 -5.07 -3.93
C VAL A 767 11.77 -4.73 -4.77
N VAL A 768 12.62 -5.71 -5.06
CA VAL A 768 13.79 -5.52 -5.95
C VAL A 768 13.34 -5.14 -7.36
N ASP A 769 12.36 -5.85 -7.92
CA ASP A 769 11.83 -5.56 -9.25
C ASP A 769 11.15 -4.17 -9.31
N LEU A 770 10.44 -3.74 -8.25
CA LEU A 770 9.90 -2.39 -8.13
C LEU A 770 11.02 -1.33 -8.05
N MET A 771 12.07 -1.58 -7.27
CA MET A 771 13.22 -0.68 -7.17
C MET A 771 13.91 -0.49 -8.52
N ARG A 772 14.07 -1.55 -9.31
CA ARG A 772 14.62 -1.48 -10.67
C ARG A 772 13.78 -0.59 -11.60
N LEU A 773 12.45 -0.72 -11.54
CA LEU A 773 11.54 0.15 -12.28
C LEU A 773 11.69 1.61 -11.83
N ILE A 774 11.74 1.87 -10.52
CA ILE A 774 11.94 3.22 -9.96
C ILE A 774 13.28 3.81 -10.44
N ARG A 775 14.38 3.06 -10.32
CA ARG A 775 15.73 3.48 -10.73
C ARG A 775 15.77 3.87 -12.21
N LEU A 776 15.20 3.04 -13.07
CA LEU A 776 15.12 3.33 -14.50
C LEU A 776 14.27 4.59 -14.77
N ARG A 777 13.09 4.68 -14.15
CA ARG A 777 12.19 5.82 -14.37
C ARG A 777 12.81 7.13 -13.88
N ALA A 778 13.51 7.10 -12.75
CA ALA A 778 14.23 8.25 -12.20
C ALA A 778 15.37 8.70 -13.13
N ALA A 779 16.18 7.77 -13.63
CA ALA A 779 17.27 8.06 -14.56
C ALA A 779 16.78 8.70 -15.87
N LEU A 780 15.68 8.18 -16.43
CA LEU A 780 15.07 8.69 -17.66
C LEU A 780 14.39 10.06 -17.50
N ALA A 781 13.95 10.42 -16.29
CA ALA A 781 13.32 11.71 -15.99
C ALA A 781 14.31 12.79 -15.53
N PHE A 782 15.59 12.43 -15.32
CA PHE A 782 16.61 13.34 -14.81
C PHE A 782 16.77 14.59 -15.70
N PRO A 783 16.94 15.80 -15.13
CA PRO A 783 17.11 16.12 -13.70
C PRO A 783 15.80 16.31 -12.91
N ARG A 784 14.64 16.04 -13.50
CA ARG A 784 13.35 16.27 -12.83
C ARG A 784 13.08 15.20 -11.78
N ILE A 785 12.33 15.61 -10.75
CA ILE A 785 11.92 14.73 -9.66
C ILE A 785 10.89 13.71 -10.15
N VAL A 786 11.04 12.46 -9.73
CA VAL A 786 10.01 11.41 -9.80
C VAL A 786 9.42 11.18 -8.41
N VAL A 787 8.10 11.17 -8.31
CA VAL A 787 7.41 10.97 -7.04
C VAL A 787 6.97 9.51 -6.93
N VAL A 788 7.33 8.84 -5.84
CA VAL A 788 6.84 7.49 -5.52
C VAL A 788 5.85 7.56 -4.38
N ILE A 789 4.61 7.12 -4.63
CA ILE A 789 3.55 7.04 -3.61
C ILE A 789 3.18 5.58 -3.38
N ALA A 790 3.28 5.10 -2.14
CA ALA A 790 3.05 3.70 -1.80
C ALA A 790 2.57 3.52 -0.34
N PRO A 791 2.25 2.30 0.17
CA PRO A 791 1.99 2.10 1.59
C PRO A 791 3.21 2.49 2.43
N GLN A 792 2.98 3.05 3.62
CA GLN A 792 4.04 3.60 4.49
C GLN A 792 5.18 2.59 4.74
N ALA A 793 4.83 1.33 5.05
CA ALA A 793 5.81 0.28 5.27
C ALA A 793 6.61 -0.09 4.00
N LEU A 794 6.06 0.10 2.80
CA LEU A 794 6.84 -0.06 1.57
C LEU A 794 7.78 1.12 1.35
N VAL A 795 7.32 2.36 1.60
CA VAL A 795 8.15 3.56 1.49
C VAL A 795 9.36 3.48 2.42
N ALA A 796 9.15 3.05 3.67
CA ALA A 796 10.24 2.83 4.64
C ALA A 796 11.28 1.84 4.08
N LYS A 797 10.84 0.67 3.60
CA LYS A 797 11.73 -0.33 2.99
C LYS A 797 12.46 0.16 1.76
N LEU A 798 11.79 0.90 0.86
CA LEU A 798 12.42 1.46 -0.32
C LEU A 798 13.49 2.49 0.05
N SER A 799 13.22 3.29 1.08
CA SER A 799 14.16 4.29 1.61
C SER A 799 15.38 3.63 2.25
N GLU A 800 15.18 2.57 3.03
CA GLU A 800 16.26 1.76 3.63
C GLU A 800 17.18 1.12 2.57
N ILE A 801 16.62 0.71 1.42
CA ILE A 801 17.39 0.14 0.30
C ILE A 801 18.23 1.22 -0.43
N GLY A 802 17.83 2.49 -0.36
CA GLY A 802 18.46 3.59 -1.07
C GLY A 802 17.80 3.91 -2.41
N LEU A 803 17.13 5.06 -2.46
CA LEU A 803 16.47 5.61 -3.64
C LEU A 803 17.39 6.58 -4.40
N PRO A 804 17.22 6.74 -5.73
CA PRO A 804 17.94 7.76 -6.49
C PRO A 804 17.71 9.19 -5.96
N GLU A 805 18.68 10.08 -6.13
CA GLU A 805 18.65 11.45 -5.59
C GLU A 805 17.45 12.27 -6.07
N ASN A 806 17.00 12.05 -7.32
CA ASN A 806 15.84 12.73 -7.89
C ASN A 806 14.51 11.99 -7.63
N VAL A 807 14.44 11.14 -6.61
CA VAL A 807 13.20 10.49 -6.18
C VAL A 807 12.72 11.05 -4.86
N GLU A 808 11.51 11.61 -4.85
CA GLU A 808 10.79 11.94 -3.62
C GLU A 808 9.74 10.87 -3.33
N THR A 809 9.48 10.61 -2.06
CA THR A 809 8.47 9.62 -1.65
C THR A 809 7.38 10.22 -0.78
N ALA A 810 6.19 9.66 -0.87
CA ALA A 810 5.15 9.83 0.13
C ALA A 810 4.33 8.55 0.30
N HIS A 811 3.49 8.52 1.34
CA HIS A 811 2.63 7.38 1.58
C HIS A 811 1.15 7.74 1.51
N PHE A 812 0.31 6.75 1.20
CA PHE A 812 -1.14 6.92 1.22
C PHE A 812 -1.60 7.47 2.58
N GLY A 813 -2.44 8.49 2.57
CA GLY A 813 -2.88 9.21 3.77
C GLY A 813 -2.03 10.45 4.14
N ALA A 814 -0.81 10.61 3.58
CA ALA A 814 0.07 11.75 3.83
C ALA A 814 0.43 12.54 2.55
N VAL A 815 -0.53 12.62 1.62
CA VAL A 815 -0.36 13.31 0.31
C VAL A 815 -1.19 14.59 0.20
N ALA A 816 -2.14 14.81 1.11
CA ALA A 816 -3.02 15.98 1.07
C ALA A 816 -2.23 17.29 1.29
N GLY A 817 -2.54 18.32 0.51
CA GLY A 817 -1.92 19.65 0.63
C GLY A 817 -0.50 19.79 0.08
N ILE A 818 0.06 18.75 -0.56
CA ILE A 818 1.40 18.81 -1.16
C ILE A 818 1.31 19.34 -2.60
N ASP A 819 1.83 20.55 -2.82
CA ASP A 819 1.81 21.23 -4.12
C ASP A 819 3.16 21.27 -4.84
N ARG A 820 4.26 20.96 -4.13
CA ARG A 820 5.63 21.02 -4.69
C ARG A 820 5.89 20.07 -5.87
N TRP A 821 5.05 19.05 -6.06
CA TRP A 821 5.18 18.09 -7.17
C TRP A 821 4.49 18.54 -8.46
N ALA A 822 3.94 19.76 -8.51
CA ALA A 822 3.30 20.32 -9.70
C ALA A 822 4.22 20.40 -10.93
N THR A 823 5.54 20.35 -10.74
CA THR A 823 6.57 20.37 -11.80
C THR A 823 7.35 19.05 -11.92
N ALA A 824 6.99 18.01 -11.15
CA ALA A 824 7.65 16.72 -11.20
C ALA A 824 7.63 16.11 -12.61
N GLY A 825 8.69 15.37 -12.98
CA GLY A 825 8.83 14.68 -14.26
C GLY A 825 8.00 13.39 -14.35
N GLY A 826 7.54 12.86 -13.21
CA GLY A 826 6.51 11.83 -13.18
C GLY A 826 6.15 11.31 -11.79
N LEU A 827 5.20 10.39 -11.76
CA LEU A 827 4.62 9.81 -10.55
C LEU A 827 4.48 8.29 -10.71
N ILE A 828 4.91 7.53 -9.70
CA ILE A 828 4.75 6.08 -9.61
C ILE A 828 3.88 5.78 -8.37
N CYS A 829 2.66 5.30 -8.59
CA CYS A 829 1.72 4.96 -7.54
C CYS A 829 1.70 3.43 -7.36
N ILE A 830 2.16 2.92 -6.22
CA ILE A 830 2.39 1.47 -6.01
C ILE A 830 1.38 0.91 -5.00
N GLY A 831 0.59 -0.09 -5.43
CA GLY A 831 -0.39 -0.74 -4.56
C GLY A 831 -1.63 0.11 -4.29
N ARG A 832 -2.25 -0.12 -3.13
CA ARG A 832 -3.45 0.60 -2.63
C ARG A 832 -3.61 0.41 -1.11
N LEU A 833 -4.36 1.28 -0.46
CA LEU A 833 -4.95 0.96 0.84
C LEU A 833 -6.14 0.03 0.63
N GLN A 834 -6.24 -1.06 1.39
CA GLN A 834 -7.36 -1.99 1.33
C GLN A 834 -7.76 -2.34 2.77
N PRO A 835 -8.75 -1.63 3.34
CA PRO A 835 -9.28 -2.00 4.66
C PRO A 835 -9.96 -3.37 4.54
N GLY A 836 -9.99 -4.18 5.61
CA GLY A 836 -10.73 -5.45 5.61
C GLY A 836 -12.21 -5.27 5.96
N PRO A 837 -13.09 -6.26 5.68
CA PRO A 837 -14.53 -6.15 5.98
C PRO A 837 -14.83 -5.84 7.44
N ARG A 838 -14.09 -6.46 8.38
CA ARG A 838 -14.21 -6.21 9.84
C ARG A 838 -13.87 -4.77 10.27
N ILE A 839 -13.27 -3.96 9.39
CA ILE A 839 -13.06 -2.52 9.61
C ILE A 839 -14.20 -1.75 8.95
N VAL A 840 -14.54 -2.07 7.72
CA VAL A 840 -15.52 -1.30 6.92
C VAL A 840 -16.96 -1.49 7.40
N GLU A 841 -17.37 -2.71 7.75
CA GLU A 841 -18.74 -3.01 8.19
C GLU A 841 -19.12 -2.23 9.47
N PRO A 842 -18.28 -2.16 10.54
CA PRO A 842 -18.57 -1.28 11.66
C PRO A 842 -18.61 0.21 11.29
N LEU A 843 -17.77 0.68 10.37
CA LEU A 843 -17.79 2.08 9.92
C LEU A 843 -19.10 2.41 9.18
N ALA A 844 -19.57 1.49 8.34
CA ALA A 844 -20.87 1.62 7.68
C ALA A 844 -21.99 1.69 8.71
N GLY A 845 -21.94 0.83 9.73
CA GLY A 845 -22.92 0.87 10.81
C GLY A 845 -22.90 2.14 11.67
N ILE A 846 -21.75 2.82 11.79
CA ILE A 846 -21.69 4.14 12.42
C ILE A 846 -22.44 5.18 11.58
N ILE A 847 -22.26 5.18 10.26
CA ILE A 847 -22.91 6.13 9.35
C ILE A 847 -24.43 5.89 9.33
N THR A 848 -24.86 4.66 9.07
CA THR A 848 -26.28 4.31 8.95
C THR A 848 -27.00 4.29 10.29
N GLY A 849 -26.28 4.02 11.39
CA GLY A 849 -26.88 3.75 12.69
C GLY A 849 -27.39 2.31 12.86
N GLU A 850 -27.23 1.47 11.84
CA GLU A 850 -27.74 0.09 11.78
C GLU A 850 -26.59 -0.91 11.65
N VAL A 851 -26.83 -2.18 11.95
CA VAL A 851 -25.81 -3.21 11.81
C VAL A 851 -25.69 -3.60 10.33
N THR A 852 -24.51 -3.37 9.74
CA THR A 852 -24.19 -3.84 8.39
C THR A 852 -24.09 -5.36 8.38
N GLN A 853 -24.65 -5.98 7.35
CA GLN A 853 -24.57 -7.43 7.17
C GLN A 853 -23.11 -7.86 6.96
N ALA A 854 -22.61 -8.71 7.87
CA ALA A 854 -21.26 -9.23 7.79
C ALA A 854 -21.09 -10.17 6.59
N LEU A 855 -19.95 -10.07 5.92
CA LEU A 855 -19.58 -11.02 4.88
C LEU A 855 -19.39 -12.44 5.45
N PRO A 856 -19.78 -13.49 4.71
CA PRO A 856 -19.57 -14.86 5.14
C PRO A 856 -18.08 -15.19 5.21
N GLU A 857 -17.70 -16.07 6.14
CA GLU A 857 -16.33 -16.57 6.20
C GLU A 857 -16.02 -17.50 5.02
N GLY A 858 -14.84 -17.35 4.42
CA GLY A 858 -14.40 -18.21 3.32
C GLY A 858 -13.86 -19.56 3.79
N GLU A 859 -13.62 -20.48 2.85
CA GLU A 859 -13.12 -21.85 3.12
C GLU A 859 -11.80 -21.91 3.90
N ALA A 860 -10.96 -20.87 3.78
CA ALA A 860 -9.67 -20.75 4.46
C ALA A 860 -9.76 -20.09 5.87
N GLY A 861 -10.98 -19.74 6.32
CA GLY A 861 -11.25 -19.01 7.55
C GLY A 861 -11.18 -17.49 7.39
N GLY A 862 -12.16 -16.79 7.98
CA GLY A 862 -12.29 -15.33 7.94
C GLY A 862 -13.03 -14.79 6.71
N ALA A 863 -13.72 -13.66 6.88
CA ALA A 863 -14.47 -12.98 5.83
C ALA A 863 -13.55 -12.04 5.01
N TRP A 864 -13.68 -12.08 3.68
CA TRP A 864 -13.00 -11.19 2.75
C TRP A 864 -13.92 -10.79 1.60
N TYR A 865 -13.62 -9.68 0.93
CA TYR A 865 -14.44 -9.18 -0.16
C TYR A 865 -14.59 -10.21 -1.29
N PRO A 866 -15.81 -10.40 -1.83
CA PRO A 866 -15.97 -11.08 -3.11
C PRO A 866 -15.24 -10.31 -4.21
N ARG A 867 -14.92 -11.02 -5.29
CA ARG A 867 -14.35 -10.42 -6.50
C ARG A 867 -15.44 -10.17 -7.52
N THR A 868 -15.32 -9.05 -8.21
CA THR A 868 -16.17 -8.69 -9.34
C THR A 868 -15.33 -8.24 -10.52
N GLU A 869 -15.92 -8.33 -11.71
CA GLU A 869 -15.28 -7.89 -12.94
C GLU A 869 -15.33 -6.36 -13.05
N GLY A 870 -14.22 -5.76 -13.46
CA GLY A 870 -14.11 -4.34 -13.77
C GLY A 870 -13.40 -4.11 -15.11
N GLY A 871 -13.58 -2.93 -15.67
CA GLY A 871 -12.98 -2.52 -16.94
C GLY A 871 -12.17 -1.24 -16.79
N ILE A 872 -10.85 -1.34 -16.99
CA ILE A 872 -9.94 -0.19 -17.10
C ILE A 872 -10.12 0.42 -18.49
N ARG A 873 -10.43 1.71 -18.54
CA ARG A 873 -10.69 2.42 -19.79
C ARG A 873 -9.40 2.99 -20.38
N LEU A 874 -9.14 2.69 -21.65
CA LEU A 874 -8.05 3.27 -22.42
C LEU A 874 -8.46 4.61 -23.05
N ALA A 875 -7.52 5.51 -23.28
CA ALA A 875 -7.74 6.77 -23.98
C ALA A 875 -8.25 6.58 -25.41
N SER A 876 -7.99 5.42 -26.02
CA SER A 876 -8.53 4.99 -27.32
C SER A 876 -10.03 4.65 -27.28
N GLY A 877 -10.65 4.58 -26.10
CA GLY A 877 -12.01 4.12 -25.89
C GLY A 877 -12.14 2.60 -25.70
N ALA A 878 -11.07 1.83 -25.89
CA ALA A 878 -11.05 0.41 -25.57
C ALA A 878 -11.06 0.17 -24.05
N THR A 879 -11.45 -1.04 -23.63
CA THR A 879 -11.51 -1.42 -22.22
C THR A 879 -10.72 -2.70 -21.97
N VAL A 880 -10.01 -2.74 -20.85
CA VAL A 880 -9.24 -3.90 -20.39
C VAL A 880 -9.88 -4.47 -19.12
N LYS A 881 -10.29 -5.74 -19.18
CA LYS A 881 -10.88 -6.44 -18.04
C LYS A 881 -9.86 -6.69 -16.92
N VAL A 882 -10.30 -6.48 -15.67
CA VAL A 882 -9.60 -6.82 -14.42
C VAL A 882 -10.59 -7.39 -13.41
N GLU A 883 -10.09 -8.18 -12.45
CA GLU A 883 -10.86 -8.56 -11.26
C GLU A 883 -10.47 -7.67 -10.08
N HIS A 884 -11.45 -7.18 -9.34
CA HIS A 884 -11.22 -6.38 -8.16
C HIS A 884 -12.16 -6.76 -7.01
N GLU A 885 -11.80 -6.33 -5.81
CA GLU A 885 -12.53 -6.59 -4.57
C GLU A 885 -13.68 -5.60 -4.42
N TRP A 886 -14.86 -6.09 -4.03
CA TRP A 886 -16.09 -5.31 -3.91
C TRP A 886 -16.92 -5.77 -2.70
N HIS A 887 -17.68 -4.88 -2.08
CA HIS A 887 -18.59 -5.20 -0.99
C HIS A 887 -20.07 -5.13 -1.43
N PRO A 888 -20.93 -6.08 -1.05
CA PRO A 888 -22.33 -6.11 -1.46
C PRO A 888 -23.24 -5.05 -0.82
N ASP A 889 -22.97 -4.69 0.43
CA ASP A 889 -23.62 -3.53 1.06
C ASP A 889 -23.06 -2.22 0.45
N SER A 890 -23.96 -1.33 0.00
CA SER A 890 -23.60 -0.13 -0.74
C SER A 890 -22.88 0.92 0.10
N VAL A 891 -23.20 1.06 1.39
CA VAL A 891 -22.54 2.03 2.27
C VAL A 891 -21.14 1.53 2.63
N ALA A 892 -21.01 0.23 2.93
CA ALA A 892 -19.72 -0.40 3.14
C ALA A 892 -18.86 -0.34 1.87
N GLU A 893 -19.43 -0.57 0.69
CA GLU A 893 -18.70 -0.43 -0.57
C GLU A 893 -18.25 1.00 -0.81
N ALA A 894 -19.13 1.97 -0.60
CA ALA A 894 -18.77 3.37 -0.75
C ALA A 894 -17.65 3.77 0.23
N LEU A 895 -17.64 3.27 1.47
CA LEU A 895 -16.54 3.46 2.41
C LEU A 895 -15.25 2.79 1.97
N ARG A 896 -15.32 1.53 1.50
CA ARG A 896 -14.17 0.81 0.94
C ARG A 896 -13.58 1.59 -0.24
N TRP A 897 -14.43 2.08 -1.12
CA TRP A 897 -14.08 2.89 -2.29
C TRP A 897 -13.45 4.23 -1.90
N GLN A 898 -14.02 4.92 -0.89
CA GLN A 898 -13.47 6.17 -0.33
C GLN A 898 -12.06 5.99 0.25
N ILE A 899 -11.76 4.81 0.82
CA ILE A 899 -10.43 4.54 1.37
C ILE A 899 -9.45 4.09 0.27
N THR A 900 -9.94 3.33 -0.71
CA THR A 900 -9.12 2.63 -1.71
C THR A 900 -8.96 3.45 -2.99
N GLU A 901 -9.99 3.52 -3.82
CA GLU A 901 -10.01 4.21 -5.13
C GLU A 901 -9.82 5.72 -4.98
N ALA A 902 -10.57 6.36 -4.06
CA ALA A 902 -10.43 7.79 -3.82
C ALA A 902 -9.04 8.15 -3.30
N GLY A 903 -8.46 7.34 -2.42
CA GLY A 903 -7.07 7.51 -1.96
C GLY A 903 -6.05 7.46 -3.11
N LEU A 904 -6.27 6.56 -4.09
CA LEU A 904 -5.45 6.49 -5.31
C LEU A 904 -5.62 7.72 -6.20
N ILE A 905 -6.85 8.17 -6.45
CA ILE A 905 -7.14 9.37 -7.25
C ILE A 905 -6.50 10.60 -6.61
N GLN A 906 -6.61 10.76 -5.29
CA GLN A 906 -6.00 11.87 -4.57
C GLN A 906 -4.46 11.84 -4.62
N ALA A 907 -3.85 10.65 -4.60
CA ALA A 907 -2.41 10.49 -4.76
C ALA A 907 -1.95 10.85 -6.18
N ILE A 908 -2.63 10.33 -7.21
CA ILE A 908 -2.30 10.59 -8.62
C ILE A 908 -2.50 12.08 -8.97
N GLY A 909 -3.55 12.70 -8.42
CA GLY A 909 -3.87 14.11 -8.62
C GLY A 909 -2.78 15.08 -8.18
N ARG A 910 -1.80 14.64 -7.37
CA ARG A 910 -0.67 15.49 -6.95
C ARG A 910 0.28 15.86 -8.09
N LEU A 911 0.28 15.09 -9.19
CA LEU A 911 1.05 15.44 -10.39
C LEU A 911 0.44 16.65 -11.14
N ARG A 912 -0.83 16.97 -10.89
CA ARG A 912 -1.62 18.04 -11.55
C ARG A 912 -1.64 17.91 -13.07
N ALA A 913 -2.07 16.75 -13.56
CA ALA A 913 -1.98 16.37 -14.97
C ALA A 913 -2.73 17.29 -15.96
N LEU A 914 -3.82 17.93 -15.55
CA LEU A 914 -4.69 18.72 -16.44
C LEU A 914 -3.98 19.91 -17.12
N ARG A 915 -3.10 20.62 -16.42
CA ARG A 915 -2.53 21.91 -16.87
C ARG A 915 -1.07 21.80 -17.34
N ARG A 916 -0.61 20.59 -17.63
CA ARG A 916 0.77 20.33 -18.07
C ARG A 916 0.96 20.82 -19.52
N GLY A 917 2.06 21.49 -19.79
CA GLY A 917 2.44 21.99 -21.13
C GLY A 917 3.66 21.26 -21.70
N PRO A 918 4.09 21.62 -22.92
CA PRO A 918 5.24 21.01 -23.59
C PRO A 918 6.55 21.19 -22.81
N ASP A 919 6.69 22.27 -22.04
CA ASP A 919 7.91 22.57 -21.27
C ASP A 919 8.00 21.81 -19.94
N ALA A 920 6.90 21.21 -19.49
CA ALA A 920 6.86 20.42 -18.27
C ALA A 920 6.03 19.13 -18.41
N PRO A 921 6.33 18.23 -19.37
CA PRO A 921 5.55 17.00 -19.53
C PRO A 921 5.77 16.06 -18.33
N ALA A 922 4.97 15.01 -18.20
CA ALA A 922 5.14 14.03 -17.14
C ALA A 922 4.59 12.64 -17.48
N PHE A 923 4.98 11.63 -16.70
CA PHE A 923 4.38 10.29 -16.75
C PHE A 923 3.70 9.90 -15.43
N VAL A 924 2.76 8.96 -15.50
CA VAL A 924 2.09 8.32 -14.36
C VAL A 924 2.13 6.81 -14.57
N ASP A 925 2.78 6.07 -13.67
CA ASP A 925 2.69 4.61 -13.58
C ASP A 925 1.80 4.24 -12.38
N ILE A 926 0.67 3.57 -12.63
CA ILE A 926 -0.27 3.09 -11.61
C ILE A 926 -0.09 1.57 -11.47
N ILE A 927 0.48 1.09 -10.37
CA ILE A 927 0.81 -0.32 -10.18
C ILE A 927 -0.21 -0.99 -9.25
N ASN A 928 -1.39 -1.33 -9.79
CA ASN A 928 -2.43 -2.10 -9.14
C ASN A 928 -3.50 -2.59 -10.15
N ASP A 929 -4.38 -3.48 -9.67
CA ASP A 929 -5.46 -4.08 -10.47
C ASP A 929 -6.81 -3.38 -10.29
N VAL A 930 -6.83 -2.16 -9.76
CA VAL A 930 -8.08 -1.44 -9.41
C VAL A 930 -8.55 -0.62 -10.61
N PRO A 931 -9.78 -0.80 -11.11
CA PRO A 931 -10.33 0.12 -12.10
C PRO A 931 -10.56 1.49 -11.45
N LEU A 932 -10.10 2.55 -12.11
CA LEU A 932 -10.20 3.94 -11.61
C LEU A 932 -11.07 4.79 -12.56
N PRO A 933 -11.71 5.87 -12.08
CA PRO A 933 -12.48 6.81 -12.90
C PRO A 933 -11.56 7.76 -13.71
N LEU A 934 -10.54 7.20 -14.35
CA LEU A 934 -9.60 7.90 -15.22
C LEU A 934 -9.32 7.02 -16.45
N SER A 935 -9.03 7.63 -17.59
CA SER A 935 -8.57 6.87 -18.75
C SER A 935 -7.06 6.84 -18.79
N VAL A 936 -6.50 5.66 -19.07
CA VAL A 936 -5.06 5.46 -19.19
C VAL A 936 -4.67 5.34 -20.66
N ASP A 937 -3.44 5.71 -21.02
CA ASP A 937 -2.95 5.55 -22.39
C ASP A 937 -2.59 4.09 -22.70
N ALA A 938 -2.19 3.34 -21.67
CA ALA A 938 -1.86 1.93 -21.79
C ALA A 938 -2.17 1.14 -20.51
N VAL A 939 -2.58 -0.12 -20.69
CA VAL A 939 -2.57 -1.14 -19.64
C VAL A 939 -1.52 -2.16 -20.02
N VAL A 940 -0.61 -2.48 -19.10
CA VAL A 940 0.53 -3.36 -19.33
C VAL A 940 0.58 -4.40 -18.22
N SER A 941 0.92 -5.64 -18.52
CA SER A 941 1.10 -6.65 -17.48
C SER A 941 2.38 -6.39 -16.67
N TRP A 942 2.42 -6.84 -15.42
CA TRP A 942 3.63 -6.79 -14.61
C TRP A 942 4.80 -7.54 -15.26
N ASP A 943 4.53 -8.61 -16.01
CA ASP A 943 5.55 -9.38 -16.70
C ASP A 943 6.22 -8.59 -17.83
N GLU A 944 5.46 -7.80 -18.56
CA GLU A 944 5.97 -6.89 -19.60
C GLU A 944 6.63 -5.63 -19.01
N ALA A 945 6.12 -5.12 -17.89
CA ALA A 945 6.62 -3.90 -17.26
C ALA A 945 7.89 -4.12 -16.40
N LYS A 946 8.17 -5.37 -16.01
CA LYS A 946 9.34 -5.73 -15.18
C LYS A 946 10.64 -5.37 -15.88
N VAL A 947 11.53 -4.75 -15.12
CA VAL A 947 12.87 -4.39 -15.59
C VAL A 947 13.90 -5.39 -15.07
N GLY A 948 14.80 -5.83 -15.96
CA GLY A 948 15.86 -6.80 -15.64
C GLY A 948 16.94 -6.23 -14.72
N ALA A 949 17.91 -7.07 -14.35
CA ALA A 949 19.01 -6.69 -13.45
C ALA A 949 19.92 -5.58 -14.02
N TRP A 950 19.87 -5.34 -15.33
CA TRP A 950 20.58 -4.23 -15.96
C TRP A 950 20.15 -2.84 -15.43
N ALA A 951 18.92 -2.70 -14.89
CA ALA A 951 18.44 -1.43 -14.34
C ALA A 951 19.20 -0.98 -13.08
N GLU A 952 19.96 -1.88 -12.46
CA GLU A 952 20.82 -1.55 -11.32
C GLU A 952 21.95 -0.59 -11.73
N MET A 953 22.31 -0.52 -13.02
CA MET A 953 23.28 0.45 -13.55
C MET A 953 22.66 1.83 -13.84
N ALA A 954 21.32 1.93 -13.93
CA ALA A 954 20.63 3.16 -14.31
C ALA A 954 20.90 4.37 -13.39
N PRO A 955 21.09 4.24 -12.06
CA PRO A 955 21.41 5.37 -11.18
C PRO A 955 22.70 6.12 -11.56
N GLU A 956 23.69 5.43 -12.13
CA GLU A 956 24.94 6.02 -12.64
C GLU A 956 24.79 6.55 -14.09
N GLY A 957 23.63 6.32 -14.71
CA GLY A 957 23.31 6.80 -16.04
C GLY A 957 24.04 6.10 -17.19
N VAL A 958 24.79 5.03 -16.91
CA VAL A 958 25.56 4.28 -17.91
C VAL A 958 25.14 2.81 -17.90
N LEU A 959 24.65 2.28 -19.03
CA LEU A 959 24.38 0.85 -19.19
C LEU A 959 25.42 0.25 -20.13
N LEU A 960 26.24 -0.66 -19.63
CA LEU A 960 27.31 -1.29 -20.41
C LEU A 960 26.82 -2.59 -21.09
N GLU A 961 27.31 -2.89 -22.29
CA GLU A 961 26.94 -4.09 -23.04
C GLU A 961 28.02 -5.21 -22.97
N SER A 962 29.10 -4.99 -22.23
CA SER A 962 30.21 -5.94 -22.08
C SER A 962 30.21 -6.51 -20.66
N PRO A 963 30.04 -7.84 -20.46
CA PRO A 963 30.04 -8.44 -19.13
C PRO A 963 31.32 -8.16 -18.33
N ALA A 964 32.47 -8.12 -19.00
CA ALA A 964 33.74 -7.84 -18.33
C ALA A 964 33.80 -6.39 -17.81
N ASP A 965 33.26 -5.44 -18.57
CA ASP A 965 33.24 -4.03 -18.19
C ASP A 965 32.14 -3.77 -17.14
N ILE A 966 31.01 -4.47 -17.20
CA ILE A 966 29.99 -4.44 -16.12
C ILE A 966 30.61 -4.88 -14.79
N MET A 967 31.33 -6.00 -14.75
CA MET A 967 31.97 -6.47 -13.51
C MET A 967 32.96 -5.45 -12.94
N ALA A 968 33.72 -4.78 -13.81
CA ALA A 968 34.74 -3.83 -13.38
C ALA A 968 34.12 -2.49 -12.92
N CYS A 969 33.10 -1.99 -13.63
CA CYS A 969 32.46 -0.72 -13.30
C CYS A 969 31.39 -0.83 -12.20
N PHE A 970 30.76 -2.01 -12.05
CA PHE A 970 29.65 -2.26 -11.13
C PHE A 970 29.85 -3.57 -10.35
N PRO A 971 30.92 -3.68 -9.54
CA PRO A 971 31.25 -4.93 -8.83
C PRO A 971 30.15 -5.37 -7.86
N GLU A 972 29.39 -4.44 -7.27
CA GLU A 972 28.26 -4.72 -6.37
C GLU A 972 27.05 -5.31 -7.12
N VAL A 973 26.84 -4.91 -8.38
CA VAL A 973 25.75 -5.42 -9.23
C VAL A 973 26.14 -6.76 -9.85
N ALA A 974 27.41 -6.91 -10.22
CA ALA A 974 27.93 -8.05 -10.95
C ALA A 974 29.21 -8.60 -10.32
N PRO A 975 29.16 -9.18 -9.11
CA PRO A 975 30.33 -9.76 -8.45
C PRO A 975 30.85 -11.01 -9.16
N THR A 976 30.03 -11.62 -10.03
CA THR A 976 30.37 -12.79 -10.82
C THR A 976 30.12 -12.56 -12.31
N ARG A 977 30.82 -13.32 -13.15
CA ARG A 977 30.62 -13.29 -14.62
C ARG A 977 29.21 -13.69 -15.04
N GLN A 978 28.54 -14.53 -14.26
CA GLN A 978 27.15 -14.89 -14.48
C GLN A 978 26.23 -13.70 -14.17
N ALA A 979 26.40 -13.04 -13.02
CA ALA A 979 25.62 -11.85 -12.68
C ALA A 979 25.81 -10.73 -13.72
N ALA A 980 27.02 -10.56 -14.25
CA ALA A 980 27.30 -9.62 -15.34
C ALA A 980 26.56 -9.94 -16.64
N ARG A 981 26.38 -11.22 -16.96
CA ARG A 981 25.58 -11.65 -18.12
C ARG A 981 24.09 -11.42 -17.89
N GLU A 982 23.60 -11.64 -16.67
CA GLU A 982 22.20 -11.37 -16.29
C GLU A 982 21.89 -9.86 -16.23
N ALA A 983 22.90 -9.02 -16.01
CA ALA A 983 22.83 -7.56 -16.01
C ALA A 983 23.06 -6.93 -17.40
N LEU A 984 23.16 -7.72 -18.46
CA LEU A 984 23.22 -7.16 -19.81
C LEU A 984 21.89 -6.49 -20.18
N PRO A 985 21.91 -5.27 -20.73
CA PRO A 985 20.69 -4.66 -21.26
C PRO A 985 20.19 -5.49 -22.47
N PRO A 986 18.87 -5.61 -22.66
CA PRO A 986 18.33 -6.27 -23.85
C PRO A 986 18.80 -5.51 -25.11
N THR A 987 19.30 -6.25 -26.11
CA THR A 987 19.48 -5.71 -27.47
C THR A 987 18.16 -5.08 -27.93
N MET A 988 18.21 -4.00 -28.72
CA MET A 988 17.10 -3.09 -29.11
C MET A 988 15.85 -3.72 -29.76
N VAL A 989 15.66 -5.04 -29.69
CA VAL A 989 14.64 -5.84 -30.38
C VAL A 989 13.68 -6.56 -29.41
N VAL A 990 13.96 -6.62 -28.10
CA VAL A 990 13.03 -7.21 -27.11
C VAL A 990 12.78 -6.17 -26.02
N THR A 991 11.67 -5.43 -26.15
CA THR A 991 11.33 -4.23 -25.35
C THR A 991 12.48 -3.24 -25.34
N SER A 992 12.58 -2.42 -26.38
CA SER A 992 13.62 -1.41 -26.46
C SER A 992 13.57 -0.53 -25.21
N ILE A 993 14.72 -0.11 -24.67
CA ILE A 993 14.77 0.98 -23.67
C ILE A 993 14.06 2.24 -24.22
N ARG A 994 13.98 2.38 -25.55
CA ARG A 994 13.19 3.40 -26.25
C ARG A 994 11.67 3.20 -26.09
N ASP A 995 11.19 1.96 -25.90
CA ASP A 995 9.78 1.59 -25.68
C ASP A 995 9.37 1.66 -24.20
N ILE A 996 10.33 1.71 -23.25
CA ILE A 996 10.09 2.06 -21.82
C ILE A 996 9.90 3.59 -21.69
N THR A 997 9.23 4.17 -22.68
CA THR A 997 9.15 5.61 -22.92
C THR A 997 8.52 6.29 -21.71
N ILE A 998 9.27 7.21 -21.11
CA ILE A 998 8.73 8.35 -20.39
C ILE A 998 8.52 9.39 -21.49
N ASP A 999 7.36 9.37 -22.13
CA ASP A 999 7.06 10.23 -23.28
C ASP A 999 6.88 11.67 -22.80
N VAL A 1000 7.99 12.40 -22.76
CA VAL A 1000 8.10 13.68 -22.07
C VAL A 1000 8.92 14.67 -22.90
N THR A 1001 8.57 14.86 -24.19
CA THR A 1001 8.57 16.16 -24.92
C THR A 1001 8.21 16.00 -26.42
N THR A 1002 7.96 17.13 -27.10
CA THR A 1002 7.67 17.31 -28.52
C THR A 1002 8.94 17.61 -29.35
N ILE A 1003 9.20 16.82 -30.40
CA ILE A 1003 9.91 17.32 -31.61
C ILE A 1003 8.94 17.18 -32.77
N VAL A 1004 8.58 18.32 -33.36
CA VAL A 1004 7.91 18.35 -34.67
C VAL A 1004 8.97 17.99 -35.70
N THR A 1005 9.03 16.73 -36.14
CA THR A 1005 9.65 16.44 -37.44
C THR A 1005 8.80 17.14 -38.49
N ALA A 1006 9.36 18.16 -39.14
CA ALA A 1006 8.86 18.66 -40.41
C ALA A 1006 8.91 17.49 -41.41
N GLY A 1007 7.80 16.78 -41.55
CA GLY A 1007 7.60 15.84 -42.64
C GLY A 1007 7.56 16.63 -43.93
N GLN A 1008 8.26 16.11 -44.94
CA GLN A 1008 8.05 16.48 -46.33
C GLN A 1008 6.56 16.39 -46.65
N ASN A 1009 5.88 17.53 -46.71
CA ASN A 1009 4.52 17.60 -47.23
C ASN A 1009 4.62 17.57 -48.75
N THR A 1010 4.18 16.46 -49.34
CA THR A 1010 3.63 16.48 -50.70
C THR A 1010 2.39 17.39 -50.67
N PRO A 1011 2.24 18.39 -51.56
CA PRO A 1011 1.10 19.30 -51.52
C PRO A 1011 -0.19 18.54 -51.84
N GLY A 1012 -1.17 18.52 -50.92
CA GLY A 1012 -2.56 18.17 -51.26
C GLY A 1012 -3.34 17.18 -50.37
N THR A 1013 -2.89 16.83 -49.16
CA THR A 1013 -3.74 16.03 -48.25
C THR A 1013 -3.76 16.61 -46.84
N GLU A 1014 -4.86 17.27 -46.48
CA GLU A 1014 -5.20 17.56 -45.08
C GLU A 1014 -5.68 16.27 -44.43
N VAL A 1015 -4.82 15.65 -43.62
CA VAL A 1015 -5.22 14.64 -42.63
C VAL A 1015 -4.67 15.06 -41.29
N SER A 1016 -5.55 15.10 -40.29
CA SER A 1016 -5.32 15.36 -38.88
C SER A 1016 -4.13 14.57 -38.31
N GLY A 1017 -2.97 15.22 -38.25
CA GLY A 1017 -1.75 14.63 -37.70
C GLY A 1017 -1.78 14.54 -36.17
N THR A 1018 -1.87 13.32 -35.64
CA THR A 1018 -1.48 13.02 -34.27
C THR A 1018 0.02 13.34 -34.06
N PRO A 1019 0.42 14.03 -32.97
CA PRO A 1019 1.84 14.30 -32.72
C PRO A 1019 2.62 12.99 -32.56
N LYS A 1020 3.63 12.78 -33.43
CA LYS A 1020 4.58 11.65 -33.33
C LYS A 1020 5.53 11.86 -32.14
N HIS A 1021 5.78 10.77 -31.42
CA HIS A 1021 6.32 10.71 -30.06
C HIS A 1021 7.84 10.97 -29.96
N VAL A 1022 8.28 11.59 -28.86
CA VAL A 1022 9.71 11.73 -28.54
C VAL A 1022 9.93 11.40 -27.05
N GLY A 1023 10.58 10.25 -26.83
CA GLY A 1023 10.99 9.80 -25.49
C GLY A 1023 12.22 10.52 -24.96
N ALA A 1024 12.60 10.18 -23.71
CA ALA A 1024 13.86 10.61 -23.12
C ALA A 1024 15.04 10.38 -24.08
N ILE A 1025 15.87 11.41 -24.25
CA ILE A 1025 17.01 11.36 -25.16
C ILE A 1025 18.09 10.46 -24.56
N VAL A 1026 18.22 9.26 -25.10
CA VAL A 1026 19.26 8.29 -24.75
C VAL A 1026 20.34 8.31 -25.82
N ARG A 1027 21.60 8.50 -25.41
CA ARG A 1027 22.75 8.50 -26.34
C ARG A 1027 23.40 7.12 -26.38
N GLN A 1028 24.02 6.77 -27.49
CA GLN A 1028 24.89 5.60 -27.56
C GLN A 1028 26.35 6.02 -27.55
N ALA A 1029 27.18 5.22 -26.92
CA ALA A 1029 28.62 5.36 -26.98
C ALA A 1029 29.27 4.04 -27.37
N THR A 1030 30.34 4.14 -28.13
CA THR A 1030 31.21 3.02 -28.46
C THR A 1030 32.61 3.35 -27.95
N TYR A 1031 33.33 2.37 -27.45
CA TYR A 1031 34.68 2.59 -26.94
C TYR A 1031 35.57 1.38 -27.17
N LYS A 1032 36.89 1.61 -27.18
CA LYS A 1032 37.90 0.55 -27.24
C LYS A 1032 39.00 0.80 -26.21
N ARG A 1033 39.12 -0.13 -25.26
CA ARG A 1033 40.20 -0.13 -24.25
C ARG A 1033 41.56 -0.35 -24.91
N ARG A 1034 42.62 0.21 -24.33
CA ARG A 1034 44.01 -0.01 -24.80
C ARG A 1034 44.44 -1.44 -24.43
N GLY A 1035 44.97 -2.20 -25.40
CA GLY A 1035 45.36 -3.61 -25.22
C GLY A 1035 44.57 -4.58 -26.10
N ARG A 1036 44.52 -5.87 -25.71
CA ARG A 1036 43.81 -6.94 -26.43
C ARG A 1036 42.31 -7.03 -26.02
N TYR A 1037 41.61 -5.90 -26.07
CA TYR A 1037 40.16 -5.83 -25.78
C TYR A 1037 39.37 -5.55 -27.07
N ALA A 1038 38.21 -6.19 -27.20
CA ALA A 1038 37.26 -5.90 -28.28
C ALA A 1038 36.61 -4.52 -28.07
N PRO A 1039 36.18 -3.83 -29.15
CA PRO A 1039 35.30 -2.67 -29.00
C PRO A 1039 34.00 -3.05 -28.27
N ALA A 1040 33.52 -2.17 -27.40
CA ALA A 1040 32.30 -2.35 -26.64
C ALA A 1040 31.36 -1.16 -26.80
N LYS A 1041 30.10 -1.35 -26.39
CA LYS A 1041 29.04 -0.34 -26.46
C LYS A 1041 28.53 0.00 -25.06
N ALA A 1042 28.02 1.22 -24.93
CA ALA A 1042 27.31 1.70 -23.77
C ALA A 1042 26.09 2.52 -24.20
N ILE A 1043 25.06 2.49 -23.37
CA ILE A 1043 23.88 3.34 -23.46
C ILE A 1043 23.99 4.39 -22.36
N LEU A 1044 23.90 5.66 -22.73
CA LEU A 1044 23.97 6.79 -21.82
C LEU A 1044 22.57 7.37 -21.60
N LEU A 1045 22.09 7.28 -20.36
CA LEU A 1045 20.83 7.83 -19.90
C LEU A 1045 20.95 9.35 -19.63
N PRO A 1046 19.85 10.09 -19.41
CA PRO A 1046 19.89 11.53 -19.16
C PRO A 1046 20.73 11.96 -17.95
N ASN A 1047 20.87 11.10 -16.93
CA ASN A 1047 21.73 11.29 -15.77
C ASN A 1047 23.18 10.81 -15.98
N ALA A 1048 23.58 10.45 -17.21
CA ALA A 1048 24.95 10.04 -17.49
C ALA A 1048 25.97 11.13 -17.10
N PRO A 1049 27.17 10.76 -16.64
CA PRO A 1049 28.23 11.70 -16.33
C PRO A 1049 28.53 12.64 -17.52
N ALA A 1050 28.73 13.92 -17.22
CA ALA A 1050 29.09 14.91 -18.24
C ALA A 1050 30.42 14.55 -18.91
N ASP A 1051 31.41 14.12 -18.10
CA ASP A 1051 32.67 13.53 -18.57
C ASP A 1051 32.59 12.00 -18.55
N PHE A 1052 31.94 11.43 -19.56
CA PHE A 1052 31.83 9.97 -19.71
C PHE A 1052 33.19 9.30 -19.97
N GLU A 1053 34.11 9.97 -20.68
CA GLU A 1053 35.44 9.42 -20.98
C GLU A 1053 36.29 9.32 -19.71
N GLY A 1054 36.30 10.37 -18.87
CA GLY A 1054 36.91 10.33 -17.54
C GLY A 1054 36.29 9.26 -16.64
N TRP A 1055 34.94 9.18 -16.59
CA TRP A 1055 34.24 8.16 -15.80
C TRP A 1055 34.64 6.72 -16.20
N LEU A 1056 34.79 6.47 -17.50
CA LEU A 1056 35.28 5.19 -18.02
C LEU A 1056 36.75 4.97 -17.68
N PHE A 1057 37.60 5.99 -17.84
CA PHE A 1057 39.03 5.91 -17.57
C PHE A 1057 39.31 5.50 -16.12
N ASP A 1058 38.61 6.11 -15.17
CA ASP A 1058 38.79 5.84 -13.74
C ASP A 1058 38.45 4.39 -13.36
N ARG A 1059 37.52 3.75 -14.08
CA ARG A 1059 37.05 2.39 -13.78
C ARG A 1059 37.72 1.30 -14.61
N LEU A 1060 38.08 1.59 -15.86
CA LEU A 1060 38.56 0.59 -16.82
C LEU A 1060 40.00 0.83 -17.31
N GLY A 1061 40.60 1.98 -16.97
CA GLY A 1061 41.94 2.39 -17.37
C GLY A 1061 42.01 3.04 -18.75
N ALA A 1062 43.18 3.03 -19.39
CA ALA A 1062 43.41 3.77 -20.64
C ALA A 1062 42.61 3.23 -21.85
N PHE A 1063 42.10 4.16 -22.67
CA PHE A 1063 41.37 3.87 -23.90
C PHE A 1063 42.19 4.19 -25.15
N LYS A 1064 41.91 3.48 -26.25
CA LYS A 1064 42.39 3.83 -27.59
C LYS A 1064 41.49 4.91 -28.20
N TRP A 1065 40.20 4.82 -27.96
CA TRP A 1065 39.20 5.82 -28.36
C TRP A 1065 37.90 5.59 -27.58
N VAL A 1066 37.16 6.67 -27.37
CA VAL A 1066 35.76 6.71 -26.95
C VAL A 1066 35.03 7.56 -27.98
N LYS A 1067 33.85 7.12 -28.42
CA LYS A 1067 33.00 7.82 -29.41
C LYS A 1067 31.58 7.85 -28.88
N ILE A 1068 31.03 9.03 -28.69
CA ILE A 1068 29.62 9.23 -28.31
C ILE A 1068 28.90 9.65 -29.59
N GLU A 1069 27.76 9.03 -29.89
CA GLU A 1069 26.91 9.46 -31.00
C GLU A 1069 26.34 10.85 -30.70
N GLU A 1070 26.70 11.84 -31.52
CA GLU A 1070 26.07 13.16 -31.50
C GLU A 1070 24.69 13.07 -32.15
N LEU A 1071 23.67 13.61 -31.49
CA LEU A 1071 22.36 13.79 -32.09
C LEU A 1071 22.45 14.91 -33.13
N GLU A 1072 22.05 14.62 -34.38
CA GLU A 1072 21.85 15.67 -35.38
C GLU A 1072 20.88 16.71 -34.84
N ARG A 1073 21.39 17.90 -34.49
CA ARG A 1073 20.56 19.05 -34.16
C ARG A 1073 19.91 19.55 -35.45
N ALA A 1074 18.58 19.65 -35.48
CA ALA A 1074 17.90 20.42 -36.51
C ALA A 1074 18.47 21.86 -36.53
N PRO A 1075 18.62 22.48 -37.72
CA PRO A 1075 19.19 23.81 -37.84
C PRO A 1075 18.42 24.80 -36.98
N GLN A 1076 19.15 25.59 -36.18
CA GLN A 1076 18.55 26.68 -35.41
C GLN A 1076 17.95 27.69 -36.41
N VAL A 1077 16.63 27.80 -36.41
CA VAL A 1077 15.95 28.96 -36.98
C VAL A 1077 16.11 30.06 -35.94
N GLU A 1078 16.87 31.11 -36.27
CA GLU A 1078 16.94 32.31 -35.45
C GLU A 1078 15.52 32.85 -35.24
N PRO A 1079 15.13 33.21 -34.00
CA PRO A 1079 13.80 33.74 -33.74
C PRO A 1079 13.64 35.05 -34.52
N ALA A 1080 12.70 35.06 -35.47
CA ALA A 1080 12.23 36.29 -36.08
C ALA A 1080 11.64 37.17 -34.98
N GLU A 1081 12.11 38.42 -34.90
CA GLU A 1081 11.59 39.45 -33.99
C GLU A 1081 10.09 39.62 -34.19
N VAL A 1082 9.30 39.05 -33.28
CA VAL A 1082 7.88 39.38 -33.13
C VAL A 1082 7.78 40.36 -31.98
N SER A 1083 7.52 41.63 -32.31
CA SER A 1083 7.23 42.67 -31.33
C SER A 1083 5.87 42.39 -30.68
N THR A 1084 5.87 41.96 -29.42
CA THR A 1084 4.69 41.97 -28.54
C THR A 1084 4.88 43.04 -27.47
N PRO A 1085 3.85 43.87 -27.19
CA PRO A 1085 3.96 44.96 -26.22
C PRO A 1085 4.04 44.44 -24.77
N PRO A 1086 4.69 45.17 -23.85
CA PRO A 1086 4.93 44.70 -22.49
C PRO A 1086 3.64 44.67 -21.67
N ALA A 1087 3.36 43.53 -21.05
CA ALA A 1087 2.40 43.44 -19.96
C ALA A 1087 2.96 44.13 -18.69
N PRO A 1088 2.12 44.76 -17.85
CA PRO A 1088 2.59 45.49 -16.68
C PRO A 1088 3.21 44.55 -15.65
N ALA A 1089 4.39 44.92 -15.15
CA ALA A 1089 5.12 44.23 -14.11
C ALA A 1089 4.33 44.25 -12.79
N SER A 1090 3.76 43.12 -12.39
CA SER A 1090 3.44 42.85 -11.00
C SER A 1090 4.65 42.15 -10.35
N ALA A 1091 5.08 42.68 -9.22
CA ALA A 1091 6.22 42.18 -8.47
C ALA A 1091 5.89 40.80 -7.87
N LEU A 1092 6.33 39.74 -8.53
CA LEU A 1092 6.50 38.43 -7.91
C LEU A 1092 7.75 38.47 -7.03
N PRO A 1093 7.74 37.92 -5.80
CA PRO A 1093 8.98 37.70 -5.06
C PRO A 1093 9.82 36.66 -5.82
N LEU A 1094 11.10 37.00 -6.04
CA LEU A 1094 12.09 36.10 -6.65
C LEU A 1094 12.14 34.79 -5.86
N ARG A 1095 12.01 33.67 -6.57
CA ARG A 1095 12.06 32.31 -6.02
C ARG A 1095 13.51 31.92 -5.77
N ALA A 1096 13.73 30.93 -4.90
CA ALA A 1096 15.07 30.41 -4.61
C ALA A 1096 15.86 29.97 -5.87
N ALA A 1097 15.15 29.62 -6.95
CA ALA A 1097 15.72 29.26 -8.25
C ALA A 1097 16.29 30.46 -9.04
N ASP A 1098 16.00 31.69 -8.61
CA ASP A 1098 16.46 32.92 -9.26
C ASP A 1098 17.78 33.43 -8.63
N TYR A 1099 18.34 32.72 -7.64
CA TYR A 1099 19.64 33.03 -7.04
C TYR A 1099 20.77 32.27 -7.72
N ASP A 1100 21.93 32.93 -7.80
CA ASP A 1100 23.18 32.34 -8.25
C ASP A 1100 23.47 31.01 -7.50
N PRO A 1101 23.68 29.89 -8.22
CA PRO A 1101 24.01 28.59 -7.62
C PRO A 1101 25.21 28.64 -6.65
N GLU A 1102 26.21 29.52 -6.87
CA GLU A 1102 27.34 29.68 -5.95
C GLU A 1102 26.93 30.37 -4.65
N LEU A 1103 25.96 31.29 -4.69
CA LEU A 1103 25.44 31.97 -3.51
C LEU A 1103 24.63 30.99 -2.63
N VAL A 1104 23.83 30.13 -3.26
CA VAL A 1104 23.04 29.08 -2.57
C VAL A 1104 23.94 28.03 -1.92
N ALA A 1105 25.04 27.65 -2.57
CA ALA A 1105 26.03 26.73 -2.00
C ALA A 1105 26.72 27.30 -0.74
N ARG A 1106 26.89 28.63 -0.67
CA ARG A 1106 27.58 29.31 0.43
C ARG A 1106 26.77 29.35 1.73
N PHE A 1107 25.44 29.30 1.66
CA PHE A 1107 24.54 29.30 2.82
C PHE A 1107 24.03 27.90 3.21
N ARG A 1108 24.35 26.84 2.46
CA ARG A 1108 23.95 25.45 2.76
C ARG A 1108 24.68 24.84 3.98
N ARG A 1109 25.66 25.53 4.55
CA ARG A 1109 26.56 24.99 5.59
C ARG A 1109 26.06 25.15 7.05
N VAL A 1110 24.77 25.40 7.27
CA VAL A 1110 24.20 25.61 8.64
C VAL A 1110 23.16 24.55 9.04
N VAL A 1111 22.91 23.52 8.24
CA VAL A 1111 21.98 22.44 8.61
C VAL A 1111 22.62 21.06 8.41
N ASP A 1112 23.82 20.88 8.94
CA ASP A 1112 24.38 19.55 9.22
C ASP A 1112 24.51 19.41 10.74
N VAL A 1113 23.44 18.94 11.39
CA VAL A 1113 23.53 18.30 12.71
C VAL A 1113 22.90 16.92 12.58
N PRO A 1114 23.65 15.82 12.83
CA PRO A 1114 23.08 14.48 12.81
C PRO A 1114 22.03 14.31 13.92
N ALA A 1115 20.96 13.57 13.64
CA ALA A 1115 20.04 13.11 14.67
C ALA A 1115 20.78 12.20 15.65
N ALA A 1116 20.94 12.63 16.90
CA ALA A 1116 21.53 11.81 17.95
C ALA A 1116 20.63 10.60 18.23
N ALA A 1117 21.14 9.42 17.93
CA ALA A 1117 20.62 8.16 18.42
C ALA A 1117 20.99 8.02 19.90
N GLU A 1118 20.00 8.17 20.78
CA GLU A 1118 19.87 7.73 22.18
C GLU A 1118 19.23 8.81 23.06
N ARG A 1119 18.08 8.46 23.66
CA ARG A 1119 17.41 9.30 24.67
C ARG A 1119 18.20 9.23 25.98
N SER A 1120 18.95 10.27 26.31
CA SER A 1120 19.42 10.49 27.68
C SER A 1120 18.28 11.02 28.58
N ALA A 1121 18.22 10.53 29.81
CA ALA A 1121 17.27 10.92 30.86
C ALA A 1121 17.19 12.45 31.08
N PRO A 1122 16.06 12.99 31.61
CA PRO A 1122 15.86 14.43 31.70
C PRO A 1122 16.88 15.10 32.63
N VAL A 1123 17.76 15.90 32.04
CA VAL A 1123 18.72 16.75 32.76
C VAL A 1123 17.99 18.02 33.25
N LYS A 1124 18.07 18.29 34.55
CA LYS A 1124 17.61 19.55 35.16
C LYS A 1124 18.37 20.72 34.53
N ALA A 1125 17.65 21.76 34.09
CA ALA A 1125 18.25 22.97 33.56
C ALA A 1125 19.07 23.69 34.65
N GLU A 1126 20.38 23.77 34.45
CA GLU A 1126 21.26 24.66 35.19
C GLU A 1126 21.40 25.96 34.38
N VAL A 1127 21.02 27.09 34.99
CA VAL A 1127 21.10 28.41 34.37
C VAL A 1127 22.56 28.86 34.39
N VAL A 1128 23.25 28.81 33.25
CA VAL A 1128 24.57 29.44 33.10
C VAL A 1128 24.38 30.89 32.68
N ARG A 1129 24.65 31.83 33.59
CA ARG A 1129 24.72 33.27 33.28
C ARG A 1129 26.01 33.55 32.52
N TRP A 1130 25.90 34.05 31.29
CA TRP A 1130 27.04 34.61 30.57
C TRP A 1130 27.36 36.01 31.12
N ALA A 1131 28.59 36.19 31.62
CA ALA A 1131 29.13 37.51 31.93
C ALA A 1131 30.04 37.95 30.77
N LEU A 1132 29.81 39.15 30.24
CA LEU A 1132 30.71 39.76 29.25
C LEU A 1132 32.07 40.07 29.91
N PRO A 1133 33.20 39.79 29.22
CA PRO A 1133 34.52 40.18 29.70
C PRO A 1133 34.64 41.70 29.91
N SER A 1134 35.38 42.10 30.94
CA SER A 1134 35.56 43.52 31.35
C SER A 1134 36.25 44.41 30.31
N ASP A 1135 36.77 43.82 29.23
CA ASP A 1135 37.51 44.45 28.13
C ASP A 1135 36.76 44.43 26.78
N ALA A 1136 35.51 43.95 26.76
CA ALA A 1136 34.68 43.98 25.57
C ALA A 1136 34.33 45.43 25.18
N ARG A 1137 34.75 45.86 23.98
CA ARG A 1137 34.41 47.18 23.45
C ARG A 1137 32.89 47.33 23.31
N PRO A 1138 32.31 48.50 23.64
CA PRO A 1138 30.87 48.71 23.53
C PRO A 1138 30.41 48.54 22.08
N ILE A 1139 29.43 47.65 21.88
CA ILE A 1139 28.75 47.47 20.60
C ILE A 1139 28.11 48.81 20.23
N ARG A 1140 28.57 49.43 19.14
CA ARG A 1140 27.93 50.62 18.58
C ARG A 1140 26.67 50.19 17.85
N TRP A 1141 25.54 50.32 18.53
CA TRP A 1141 24.22 50.13 17.93
C TRP A 1141 23.91 51.24 16.92
N ALA A 1142 23.20 50.89 15.85
CA ALA A 1142 22.72 51.86 14.88
C ALA A 1142 21.80 52.91 15.55
N PRO A 1143 21.69 54.14 15.02
CA PRO A 1143 20.88 55.21 15.63
C PRO A 1143 19.41 54.83 15.89
N SER A 1144 18.85 53.91 15.11
CA SER A 1144 17.50 53.36 15.28
C SER A 1144 17.32 52.54 16.56
N ILE A 1145 18.37 51.87 17.04
CA ILE A 1145 18.32 51.07 18.29
C ILE A 1145 18.56 51.95 19.52
N GLN A 1146 19.35 53.02 19.40
CA GLN A 1146 19.50 54.01 20.48
C GLN A 1146 18.19 54.75 20.79
N ALA A 1147 17.34 54.99 19.78
CA ALA A 1147 16.01 55.58 19.97
C ALA A 1147 15.04 54.67 20.75
N VAL A 1148 15.20 53.34 20.62
CA VAL A 1148 14.40 52.33 21.36
C VAL A 1148 14.88 52.17 22.80
N LEU A 1149 16.18 52.27 23.04
CA LEU A 1149 16.74 52.17 24.39
C LEU A 1149 16.49 53.42 25.24
N ALA A 1150 16.31 54.60 24.61
CA ALA A 1150 16.00 55.85 25.30
C ALA A 1150 14.55 55.97 25.81
N THR A 1151 13.64 55.11 25.37
CA THR A 1151 12.21 55.11 25.77
C THR A 1151 11.89 54.13 26.90
N MET A 1152 12.86 53.33 27.37
CA MET A 1152 12.65 52.38 28.46
C MET A 1152 12.92 53.01 29.83
N THR A 1153 11.88 53.12 30.64
CA THR A 1153 11.96 53.55 32.05
C THR A 1153 12.82 52.57 32.87
N PRO A 1154 13.74 53.03 33.74
CA PRO A 1154 14.65 52.13 34.43
C PRO A 1154 13.94 51.35 35.53
N ILE A 1155 13.97 50.01 35.43
CA ILE A 1155 13.57 49.09 36.50
C ILE A 1155 14.71 49.05 37.53
N ARG A 1156 14.43 49.51 38.76
CA ARG A 1156 15.26 49.21 39.93
C ARG A 1156 15.17 47.71 40.22
N LEU A 1157 16.27 47.00 40.02
CA LEU A 1157 16.50 45.68 40.61
C LEU A 1157 17.10 45.90 42.00
N GLU A 1158 16.27 45.89 43.04
CA GLU A 1158 16.74 45.57 44.39
C GLU A 1158 16.71 44.05 44.58
N ALA A 1159 17.75 43.57 45.25
CA ALA A 1159 18.20 42.19 45.24
C ALA A 1159 17.48 41.28 46.24
N ALA A 1160 17.40 40.00 45.84
CA ALA A 1160 17.35 38.79 46.66
C ALA A 1160 16.13 38.56 47.58
N GLU A 1161 15.24 37.65 47.17
CA GLU A 1161 15.21 36.23 47.63
C GLU A 1161 14.53 35.34 46.58
#